data_AF-A0A7K8E0C2-F1
#
_entry.id   AF-A0A7K8E0C2-F1
#
_cell.length_a   1.000
_cell.length_b   1.000
_cell.length_c   1.000
_cell.angle_alpha   90.00
_cell.angle_beta   90.00
_cell.angle_gamma   90.00
#
_symmetry.space_group_name_H-M   'P 1'
#
loop_
_entity.id
_entity.type
_entity.pdbx_description
1 polymer ?
#
loop_
_entity_poly.entity_id
_entity_poly.type
_entity_poly.pdbx_seq_one_letter_code
_entity_poly.pdbx_strand_id
1 'polypeptide(L)'
;KFGVFPFQSSHDRDVILNILSVLTDLLSLGTGRRIHYVVSKGGSEALLQALATAARTEPPDHGTLLPLLRLLARVGQRDRKFGLKVQKAEATDIILSLARRHLGHHLHLTHCLWVLQVCASNVTTGTMLGINGAMELLFKVITPYSKRHVRTVRAAIGALAALLRSKSNSRRAVNRGYLGELLRLYQDWHLNDVSNNYIYIRRGLLLCLKYITNIQLGRETFLGSRGMEILFTSVQDCLSCKSLDPIITTATHILRKCYPKEHLPVVTVRSSYSFPLPGNASAEPPCEGSEGKWLEGDSESEGEDEAEKDWDNEDVESKEEDCDLETDVNKLRSRPALDRPEQELEKYEALCAELSQNFQELEFESEERKSLEDRTENLPSAPSHFIPSATSVKHPNCRWRNQSVTEMGPDPGEEDFKVPFQSWRKKEDCIWDKNDEKRDIAEEAQDKDFCEEEDPSRSHVFALCPLPKDVAWYKKMFYPHCEASINPSSEERLESSDIIRNLLEKHHIPFHSPCFYAARAKCVKSIPGYRELAFPDFWGHQPSPYSKPVLERKHGVQRDKVLDDVRRLIQPGDVVGRTVFDLDDPSGSSPAAPGCLTFFSKFESGNLRKAIQVREFEYDLIMNADVNSSQHHQWFYFEVRDMKAAVPYRFNIINCEKFNSQFNYGMQLVMYSVREALQGRPRWIRAGQEICYYKNHYRCSAAAGGGVRGRFYYTLTFSIKFPHKDDVCYLAYHYPYTYSTMMSHLDILEQNRNPKKVYWRQQTLCQTLGGNPCPLLTITAMPESKNRHDLEQFCSRPYVFLTARVHPGESNSSWVMKGTLEFLVSSDPIAELLRKCFIFKIVPMLNPDGVINGNLRCSLSGDDLNRQWLAPSSQLHPTIYHAKGLLYYLRSIGRAPLVFCDYHGHSQKKNVFLYGCSIKETLWQAGCMVDTAVVTEDVGYRTLPKILDKVAPAFVMNSCSFLVEKSRASTARVVVWKEMGVLRSYTMESTYCSCSHGLYRVSKSLR
;
A
#
# COMPACT_ATOMS: atom_id res chain seq x y z
N LYS A 1 -35.94 -7.09 -53.80
CA LYS A 1 -35.63 -7.14 -52.34
C LYS A 1 -36.94 -7.11 -51.59
N PHE A 2 -37.53 -8.27 -51.28
CA PHE A 2 -38.77 -8.35 -50.50
C PHE A 2 -38.45 -7.97 -49.05
N GLY A 3 -39.16 -6.98 -48.50
CA GLY A 3 -38.99 -6.53 -47.12
C GLY A 3 -39.33 -7.66 -46.15
N VAL A 4 -38.44 -7.93 -45.20
CA VAL A 4 -38.59 -8.98 -44.18
C VAL A 4 -39.76 -8.69 -43.21
N PHE A 5 -40.30 -7.47 -43.23
CA PHE A 5 -41.41 -7.04 -42.38
C PHE A 5 -42.62 -6.54 -43.21
N PRO A 6 -43.82 -7.14 -43.06
CA PRO A 6 -44.98 -6.88 -43.93
C PRO A 6 -45.59 -5.48 -43.85
N PHE A 7 -45.23 -4.67 -42.83
CA PHE A 7 -45.69 -3.29 -42.73
C PHE A 7 -44.92 -2.30 -43.63
N GLN A 8 -43.85 -2.73 -44.31
CA GLN A 8 -43.14 -1.89 -45.29
C GLN A 8 -43.90 -1.77 -46.64
N SER A 9 -44.85 -2.67 -46.89
CA SER A 9 -45.58 -2.80 -48.17
C SER A 9 -47.11 -2.62 -48.04
N SER A 10 -47.63 -2.44 -46.81
CA SER A 10 -49.07 -2.26 -46.57
C SER A 10 -49.39 -0.79 -46.27
N HIS A 11 -50.41 -0.24 -46.92
CA HIS A 11 -50.99 1.08 -46.63
C HIS A 11 -52.27 0.98 -45.78
N ASP A 12 -52.70 -0.23 -45.44
CA ASP A 12 -53.90 -0.49 -44.65
C ASP A 12 -53.62 -0.32 -43.16
N ARG A 13 -54.36 0.61 -42.53
CA ARG A 13 -54.24 1.00 -41.12
C ARG A 13 -54.49 -0.18 -40.18
N ASP A 14 -55.52 -1.00 -40.44
CA ASP A 14 -55.91 -2.08 -39.53
C ASP A 14 -54.91 -3.23 -39.58
N VAL A 15 -54.35 -3.49 -40.77
CA VAL A 15 -53.24 -4.44 -40.94
C VAL A 15 -52.00 -3.99 -40.19
N ILE A 16 -51.63 -2.70 -40.28
CA ILE A 16 -50.49 -2.14 -39.55
C ILE A 16 -50.70 -2.26 -38.04
N LEU A 17 -51.88 -1.89 -37.53
CA LEU A 17 -52.19 -1.97 -36.10
C LEU A 17 -52.15 -3.42 -35.57
N ASN A 18 -52.69 -4.38 -36.32
CA ASN A 18 -52.64 -5.81 -35.96
C ASN A 18 -51.19 -6.31 -35.90
N ILE A 19 -50.35 -5.95 -36.87
CA ILE A 19 -48.93 -6.33 -36.87
C ILE A 19 -48.20 -5.71 -35.68
N LEU A 20 -48.45 -4.43 -35.37
CA LEU A 20 -47.84 -3.76 -34.22
C LEU A 20 -48.30 -4.35 -32.89
N SER A 21 -49.55 -4.80 -32.79
CA SER A 21 -50.04 -5.51 -31.60
C SER A 21 -49.31 -6.83 -31.40
N VAL A 22 -49.20 -7.65 -32.45
CA VAL A 22 -48.47 -8.93 -32.41
C VAL A 22 -47.00 -8.72 -32.04
N LEU A 23 -46.35 -7.72 -32.62
CA LEU A 23 -44.95 -7.38 -32.27
C LEU A 23 -44.84 -6.89 -30.82
N THR A 24 -45.82 -6.14 -30.32
CA THR A 24 -45.83 -5.66 -28.93
C THR A 24 -45.90 -6.85 -27.97
N ASP A 25 -46.78 -7.81 -28.23
CA ASP A 25 -46.96 -9.01 -27.41
C ASP A 25 -45.74 -9.93 -27.48
N LEU A 26 -45.21 -10.17 -28.68
CA LEU A 26 -44.05 -11.03 -28.91
C LEU A 26 -42.80 -10.52 -28.20
N LEU A 27 -42.70 -9.19 -28.05
CA LEU A 27 -41.57 -8.53 -27.40
C LEU A 27 -41.82 -8.22 -25.92
N SER A 28 -43.02 -8.47 -25.36
CA SER A 28 -43.58 -7.88 -24.12
C SER A 28 -42.91 -8.19 -22.77
N LEU A 29 -42.31 -9.37 -22.53
CA LEU A 29 -41.57 -9.70 -21.28
C LEU A 29 -40.52 -10.82 -21.50
N GLY A 30 -39.30 -10.68 -20.96
CA GLY A 30 -38.29 -11.76 -20.86
C GLY A 30 -37.45 -12.11 -22.10
N THR A 31 -37.64 -11.45 -23.25
CA THR A 31 -37.12 -11.94 -24.54
C THR A 31 -36.04 -11.05 -25.16
N GLY A 32 -34.99 -10.72 -24.40
CA GLY A 32 -33.84 -9.96 -24.93
C GLY A 32 -33.23 -10.59 -26.20
N ARG A 33 -33.23 -11.93 -26.30
CA ARG A 33 -32.81 -12.68 -27.49
C ARG A 33 -33.72 -12.44 -28.71
N ARG A 34 -35.04 -12.36 -28.52
CA ARG A 34 -35.99 -12.09 -29.63
C ARG A 34 -35.85 -10.65 -30.13
N ILE A 35 -35.67 -9.69 -29.22
CA ILE A 35 -35.40 -8.30 -29.62
C ILE A 35 -34.09 -8.23 -30.41
N HIS A 36 -33.01 -8.88 -29.96
CA HIS A 36 -31.76 -8.96 -30.71
C HIS A 36 -31.92 -9.59 -32.09
N TYR A 37 -32.74 -10.64 -32.21
CA TYR A 37 -33.05 -11.27 -33.49
C TYR A 37 -33.82 -10.34 -34.42
N VAL A 38 -34.85 -9.64 -33.92
CA VAL A 38 -35.60 -8.64 -34.69
C VAL A 38 -34.68 -7.51 -35.16
N VAL A 39 -33.77 -7.04 -34.29
CA VAL A 39 -32.75 -6.04 -34.63
C VAL A 39 -31.78 -6.55 -35.69
N SER A 40 -31.31 -7.80 -35.60
CA SER A 40 -30.38 -8.38 -36.58
C SER A 40 -31.01 -8.59 -37.97
N LYS A 41 -32.34 -8.70 -38.02
CA LYS A 41 -33.12 -8.76 -39.27
C LYS A 41 -33.56 -7.38 -39.79
N GLY A 42 -33.12 -6.28 -39.18
CA GLY A 42 -33.44 -4.92 -39.64
C GLY A 42 -34.79 -4.38 -39.16
N GLY A 43 -35.39 -4.98 -38.13
CA GLY A 43 -36.70 -4.57 -37.62
C GLY A 43 -36.74 -3.16 -37.05
N SER A 44 -35.63 -2.68 -36.47
CA SER A 44 -35.50 -1.28 -36.03
C SER A 44 -35.60 -0.28 -37.18
N GLU A 45 -34.94 -0.55 -38.31
CA GLU A 45 -34.95 0.29 -39.51
C GLU A 45 -36.34 0.29 -40.14
N ALA A 46 -36.99 -0.87 -40.19
CA ALA A 46 -38.35 -0.99 -40.68
C ALA A 46 -39.32 -0.17 -39.81
N LEU A 47 -39.26 -0.29 -38.47
CA LEU A 47 -40.12 0.48 -37.57
C LEU A 47 -39.88 2.00 -37.70
N LEU A 48 -38.64 2.43 -37.92
CA LEU A 48 -38.30 3.85 -38.16
C LEU A 48 -38.88 4.36 -39.49
N GLN A 49 -38.85 3.55 -40.54
CA GLN A 49 -39.46 3.87 -41.82
C GLN A 49 -40.98 3.98 -41.69
N ALA A 50 -41.62 3.06 -40.96
CA ALA A 50 -43.06 3.11 -40.68
C ALA A 50 -43.44 4.37 -39.89
N LEU A 51 -42.62 4.77 -38.89
CA LEU A 51 -42.79 6.03 -38.17
C LEU A 51 -42.70 7.23 -39.12
N ALA A 52 -41.70 7.27 -40.00
CA ALA A 52 -41.52 8.38 -40.94
C ALA A 52 -42.69 8.49 -41.93
N THR A 53 -43.27 7.37 -42.36
CA THR A 53 -44.48 7.35 -43.21
C THR A 53 -45.70 7.84 -42.44
N ALA A 54 -45.97 7.30 -41.25
CA ALA A 54 -47.11 7.69 -40.42
C ALA A 54 -47.05 9.13 -39.89
N ALA A 55 -45.85 9.71 -39.77
CA ALA A 55 -45.68 11.09 -39.35
C ALA A 55 -45.85 12.11 -40.49
N ARG A 56 -45.77 11.66 -41.76
CA ARG A 56 -45.91 12.51 -42.96
C ARG A 56 -47.34 12.59 -43.49
N THR A 57 -48.25 11.74 -43.03
CA THR A 57 -49.68 11.84 -43.34
C THR A 57 -50.29 13.06 -42.65
N GLU A 58 -51.00 13.94 -43.36
CA GLU A 58 -51.74 15.06 -42.76
C GLU A 58 -53.25 14.79 -42.76
N PRO A 59 -53.93 14.77 -41.59
CA PRO A 59 -53.38 14.87 -40.23
C PRO A 59 -52.64 13.58 -39.79
N PRO A 60 -51.65 13.68 -38.89
CA PRO A 60 -50.90 12.52 -38.42
C PRO A 60 -51.79 11.50 -37.69
N ASP A 61 -51.72 10.22 -38.08
CA ASP A 61 -52.52 9.16 -37.46
C ASP A 61 -51.98 8.79 -36.08
N HIS A 62 -52.49 9.47 -35.05
CA HIS A 62 -52.14 9.24 -33.65
C HIS A 62 -52.46 7.81 -33.18
N GLY A 63 -53.40 7.10 -33.83
CA GLY A 63 -53.70 5.70 -33.53
C GLY A 63 -52.56 4.74 -33.87
N THR A 64 -51.86 5.00 -34.99
CA THR A 64 -50.71 4.20 -35.44
C THR A 64 -49.38 4.67 -34.84
N LEU A 65 -49.23 5.98 -34.60
CA LEU A 65 -48.00 6.57 -34.06
C LEU A 65 -47.68 6.09 -32.63
N LEU A 66 -48.68 5.96 -31.77
CA LEU A 66 -48.45 5.61 -30.37
C LEU A 66 -47.91 4.17 -30.18
N PRO A 67 -48.49 3.12 -30.82
CA PRO A 67 -47.90 1.78 -30.83
C PRO A 67 -46.49 1.73 -31.45
N LEU A 68 -46.25 2.48 -32.54
CA LEU A 68 -44.92 2.56 -33.16
C LEU A 68 -43.86 3.12 -32.21
N LEU A 69 -44.16 4.24 -31.54
CA LEU A 69 -43.23 4.87 -30.58
C LEU A 69 -42.94 3.95 -29.38
N ARG A 70 -43.94 3.20 -28.88
CA ARG A 70 -43.75 2.18 -27.83
C ARG A 70 -42.78 1.09 -28.25
N LEU A 71 -42.99 0.53 -29.43
CA LEU A 71 -42.13 -0.51 -29.99
C LEU A 71 -40.73 0.00 -30.26
N LEU A 72 -40.58 1.20 -30.82
CA LEU A 72 -39.28 1.82 -31.09
C LEU A 72 -38.49 2.06 -29.81
N ALA A 73 -39.10 2.61 -28.77
CA ALA A 73 -38.43 2.80 -27.48
C ALA A 73 -37.94 1.46 -26.90
N ARG A 74 -38.76 0.41 -27.02
CA ARG A 74 -38.47 -0.92 -26.52
C ARG A 74 -37.35 -1.64 -27.29
N VAL A 75 -37.46 -1.67 -28.61
CA VAL A 75 -36.48 -2.31 -29.50
C VAL A 75 -35.15 -1.56 -29.44
N GLY A 76 -35.20 -0.22 -29.48
CA GLY A 76 -34.00 0.60 -29.49
C GLY A 76 -33.17 0.50 -28.20
N GLN A 77 -33.79 0.27 -27.03
CA GLN A 77 -33.03 0.01 -25.78
C GLN A 77 -32.04 -1.16 -25.88
N ARG A 78 -32.26 -2.09 -26.82
CA ARG A 78 -31.40 -3.26 -27.06
C ARG A 78 -30.59 -3.16 -28.35
N ASP A 79 -30.75 -2.09 -29.13
CA ASP A 79 -29.98 -1.83 -30.34
C ASP A 79 -28.92 -0.75 -30.08
N ARG A 80 -27.66 -1.18 -29.93
CA ARG A 80 -26.52 -0.27 -29.70
C ARG A 80 -26.30 0.73 -30.85
N LYS A 81 -26.79 0.45 -32.06
CA LYS A 81 -26.66 1.30 -33.25
C LYS A 81 -27.94 2.09 -33.55
N PHE A 82 -28.95 2.04 -32.67
CA PHE A 82 -30.25 2.66 -32.91
C PHE A 82 -30.15 4.15 -33.30
N GLY A 83 -29.38 4.95 -32.56
CA GLY A 83 -29.20 6.38 -32.88
C GLY A 83 -28.63 6.63 -34.28
N LEU A 84 -27.66 5.82 -34.72
CA LEU A 84 -27.12 5.89 -36.08
C LEU A 84 -28.14 5.48 -37.15
N LYS A 85 -29.02 4.53 -36.84
CA LYS A 85 -30.10 4.11 -37.74
C LYS A 85 -31.17 5.20 -37.88
N VAL A 86 -31.50 5.88 -36.79
CA VAL A 86 -32.41 7.05 -36.79
C VAL A 86 -31.87 8.16 -37.69
N GLN A 87 -30.55 8.42 -37.62
CA GLN A 87 -29.89 9.38 -38.51
C GLN A 87 -29.96 8.96 -39.98
N LYS A 88 -29.63 7.69 -40.29
CA LYS A 88 -29.69 7.17 -41.67
C LYS A 88 -31.11 7.16 -42.25
N ALA A 89 -32.12 7.02 -41.41
CA ALA A 89 -33.52 7.05 -41.81
C ALA A 89 -34.10 8.49 -41.88
N GLU A 90 -33.26 9.52 -41.65
CA GLU A 90 -33.67 10.94 -41.58
C GLU A 90 -34.83 11.18 -40.59
N ALA A 91 -34.96 10.34 -39.57
CA ALA A 91 -36.08 10.33 -38.64
C ALA A 91 -35.86 11.22 -37.41
N THR A 92 -34.67 11.81 -37.26
CA THR A 92 -34.30 12.67 -36.13
C THR A 92 -35.25 13.86 -35.97
N ASP A 93 -35.43 14.64 -37.04
CA ASP A 93 -36.24 15.86 -37.00
C ASP A 93 -37.73 15.54 -36.92
N ILE A 94 -38.14 14.38 -37.47
CA ILE A 94 -39.50 13.85 -37.35
C ILE A 94 -39.83 13.60 -35.87
N ILE A 95 -38.96 12.88 -35.14
CA ILE A 95 -39.17 12.57 -33.73
C ILE A 95 -39.19 13.85 -32.88
N LEU A 96 -38.29 14.81 -33.15
CA LEU A 96 -38.27 16.10 -32.44
C LEU A 96 -39.50 16.97 -32.75
N SER A 97 -39.95 16.99 -34.01
CA SER A 97 -41.14 17.73 -34.45
C SER A 97 -42.40 17.17 -33.81
N LEU A 98 -42.56 15.83 -33.79
CA LEU A 98 -43.65 15.16 -33.08
C LEU A 98 -43.65 15.51 -31.58
N ALA A 99 -42.49 15.49 -30.94
CA ALA A 99 -42.38 15.85 -29.53
C ALA A 99 -42.79 17.32 -29.27
N ARG A 100 -42.41 18.26 -30.16
CA ARG A 100 -42.83 19.67 -30.08
C ARG A 100 -44.35 19.85 -30.25
N ARG A 101 -44.96 19.15 -31.21
CA ARG A 101 -46.41 19.21 -31.47
C ARG A 101 -47.24 18.66 -30.30
N HIS A 102 -46.68 17.73 -29.52
CA HIS A 102 -47.38 17.05 -28.42
C HIS A 102 -47.11 17.63 -27.02
N LEU A 103 -46.61 18.87 -26.90
CA LEU A 103 -46.35 19.48 -25.58
C LEU A 103 -47.57 19.51 -24.64
N GLY A 104 -48.79 19.66 -25.19
CA GLY A 104 -50.05 19.58 -24.42
C GLY A 104 -50.63 18.17 -24.24
N HIS A 105 -50.06 17.14 -24.88
CA HIS A 105 -50.59 15.77 -24.91
C HIS A 105 -49.62 14.79 -24.23
N HIS A 106 -49.64 14.75 -22.89
CA HIS A 106 -48.64 14.07 -22.06
C HIS A 106 -48.40 12.59 -22.38
N LEU A 107 -49.44 11.83 -22.78
CA LEU A 107 -49.29 10.42 -23.15
C LEU A 107 -48.40 10.26 -24.40
N HIS A 108 -48.69 11.00 -25.47
CA HIS A 108 -47.92 10.95 -26.72
C HIS A 108 -46.50 11.48 -26.50
N LEU A 109 -46.37 12.60 -25.79
CA LEU A 109 -45.09 13.18 -25.44
C LEU A 109 -44.18 12.20 -24.69
N THR A 110 -44.71 11.46 -23.70
CA THR A 110 -43.93 10.48 -22.93
C THR A 110 -43.25 9.44 -23.83
N HIS A 111 -43.96 8.95 -24.85
CA HIS A 111 -43.43 7.93 -25.75
C HIS A 111 -42.41 8.53 -26.74
N CYS A 112 -42.63 9.75 -27.22
CA CYS A 112 -41.60 10.48 -27.97
C CYS A 112 -40.32 10.68 -27.15
N LEU A 113 -40.45 11.01 -25.86
CA LEU A 113 -39.32 11.22 -24.95
C LEU A 113 -38.54 9.92 -24.70
N TRP A 114 -39.19 8.77 -24.58
CA TRP A 114 -38.50 7.49 -24.48
C TRP A 114 -37.72 7.15 -25.74
N VAL A 115 -38.29 7.40 -26.92
CA VAL A 115 -37.56 7.22 -28.18
C VAL A 115 -36.36 8.18 -28.23
N LEU A 116 -36.53 9.45 -27.86
CA LEU A 116 -35.44 10.43 -27.79
C LEU A 116 -34.32 9.99 -26.83
N GLN A 117 -34.65 9.46 -25.65
CA GLN A 117 -33.69 8.92 -24.69
C GLN A 117 -32.84 7.79 -25.30
N VAL A 118 -33.50 6.90 -26.04
CA VAL A 118 -32.83 5.78 -26.70
C VAL A 118 -31.96 6.26 -27.85
N CYS A 119 -32.41 7.22 -28.66
CA CYS A 119 -31.58 7.87 -29.69
C CYS A 119 -30.32 8.50 -29.07
N ALA A 120 -30.50 9.23 -27.96
CA ALA A 120 -29.43 9.90 -27.24
C ALA A 120 -28.49 8.96 -26.47
N SER A 121 -28.79 7.67 -26.39
CA SER A 121 -27.91 6.69 -25.74
C SER A 121 -26.58 6.51 -26.48
N ASN A 122 -26.54 6.89 -27.76
CA ASN A 122 -25.32 7.05 -28.55
C ASN A 122 -24.82 8.51 -28.49
N VAL A 123 -23.54 8.71 -28.17
CA VAL A 123 -22.95 10.04 -27.94
C VAL A 123 -23.00 10.95 -29.17
N THR A 124 -22.72 10.44 -30.38
CA THR A 124 -22.74 11.27 -31.60
C THR A 124 -24.15 11.68 -31.98
N THR A 125 -25.11 10.75 -31.88
CA THR A 125 -26.53 11.07 -32.09
C THR A 125 -27.05 12.05 -31.04
N GLY A 126 -26.65 11.88 -29.78
CA GLY A 126 -26.98 12.80 -28.70
C GLY A 126 -26.47 14.22 -28.97
N THR A 127 -25.22 14.39 -29.42
CA THR A 127 -24.66 15.70 -29.79
C THR A 127 -25.50 16.41 -30.85
N MET A 128 -25.87 15.70 -31.92
CA MET A 128 -26.70 16.23 -33.00
C MET A 128 -28.12 16.61 -32.51
N LEU A 129 -28.78 15.75 -31.71
CA LEU A 129 -30.06 16.09 -31.10
C LEU A 129 -29.97 17.36 -30.25
N GLY A 130 -28.86 17.54 -29.52
CA GLY A 130 -28.60 18.75 -28.75
C GLY A 130 -28.39 20.00 -29.63
N ILE A 131 -27.85 19.87 -30.84
CA ILE A 131 -27.74 20.96 -31.83
C ILE A 131 -29.14 21.31 -32.37
N ASN A 132 -29.98 20.31 -32.67
CA ASN A 132 -31.32 20.48 -33.23
C ASN A 132 -32.37 20.95 -32.20
N GLY A 133 -31.94 21.46 -31.05
CA GLY A 133 -32.81 22.08 -30.05
C GLY A 133 -33.57 21.09 -29.15
N ALA A 134 -33.08 19.86 -28.99
CA ALA A 134 -33.73 18.87 -28.12
C ALA A 134 -33.65 19.25 -26.64
N MET A 135 -32.56 19.89 -26.19
CA MET A 135 -32.41 20.26 -24.78
C MET A 135 -33.41 21.34 -24.38
N GLU A 136 -33.63 22.35 -25.21
CA GLU A 136 -34.62 23.41 -25.04
C GLU A 136 -36.03 22.84 -24.87
N LEU A 137 -36.38 21.85 -25.70
CA LEU A 137 -37.64 21.14 -25.61
C LEU A 137 -37.77 20.42 -24.25
N LEU A 138 -36.72 19.72 -23.83
CA LEU A 138 -36.73 18.99 -22.56
C LEU A 138 -36.82 19.93 -21.36
N PHE A 139 -36.08 21.04 -21.37
CA PHE A 139 -36.15 22.07 -20.33
C PHE A 139 -37.57 22.62 -20.20
N LYS A 140 -38.24 22.99 -21.31
CA LYS A 140 -39.66 23.41 -21.28
C LYS A 140 -40.62 22.39 -20.65
N VAL A 141 -40.29 21.09 -20.66
CA VAL A 141 -41.11 20.04 -20.05
C VAL A 141 -40.77 19.83 -18.56
N ILE A 142 -39.54 20.09 -18.14
CA ILE A 142 -39.08 19.85 -16.75
C ILE A 142 -39.09 21.10 -15.87
N THR A 143 -39.03 22.31 -16.44
CA THR A 143 -39.19 23.60 -15.75
C THR A 143 -40.56 24.17 -16.18
N PRO A 144 -41.63 24.13 -15.34
CA PRO A 144 -41.69 24.32 -13.89
C PRO A 144 -41.81 23.03 -13.05
N TYR A 145 -41.59 23.16 -11.73
CA TYR A 145 -41.95 22.13 -10.75
C TYR A 145 -43.44 21.76 -10.87
N SER A 146 -43.74 20.46 -11.03
CA SER A 146 -45.11 19.98 -11.15
C SER A 146 -45.27 18.53 -10.68
N LYS A 147 -46.25 18.30 -9.81
CA LYS A 147 -46.70 16.94 -9.43
C LYS A 147 -47.66 16.32 -10.47
N ARG A 148 -48.03 17.07 -11.53
CA ARG A 148 -48.87 16.56 -12.63
C ARG A 148 -47.98 15.89 -13.68
N HIS A 149 -48.48 14.80 -14.27
CA HIS A 149 -47.80 14.09 -15.38
C HIS A 149 -46.35 13.65 -15.07
N VAL A 150 -46.09 13.22 -13.83
CA VAL A 150 -44.79 12.76 -13.31
C VAL A 150 -44.09 11.74 -14.22
N ARG A 151 -44.85 10.85 -14.89
CA ARG A 151 -44.28 9.89 -15.85
C ARG A 151 -43.59 10.58 -17.04
N THR A 152 -44.17 11.67 -17.53
CA THR A 152 -43.65 12.49 -18.62
C THR A 152 -42.43 13.27 -18.17
N VAL A 153 -42.48 13.91 -16.99
CA VAL A 153 -41.34 14.60 -16.38
C VAL A 153 -40.15 13.65 -16.20
N ARG A 154 -40.39 12.46 -15.65
CA ARG A 154 -39.36 11.42 -15.49
C ARG A 154 -38.76 10.98 -16.83
N ALA A 155 -39.59 10.82 -17.86
CA ALA A 155 -39.13 10.49 -19.21
C ALA A 155 -38.26 11.61 -19.81
N ALA A 156 -38.64 12.88 -19.61
CA ALA A 156 -37.89 14.03 -20.08
C ALA A 156 -36.51 14.13 -19.38
N ILE A 157 -36.46 13.94 -18.06
CA ILE A 157 -35.20 13.92 -17.30
C ILE A 157 -34.30 12.76 -17.78
N GLY A 158 -34.87 11.58 -18.02
CA GLY A 158 -34.13 10.44 -18.57
C GLY A 158 -33.53 10.73 -19.94
N ALA A 159 -34.30 11.37 -20.83
CA ALA A 159 -33.80 11.80 -22.15
C ALA A 159 -32.71 12.88 -22.02
N LEU A 160 -32.87 13.84 -21.10
CA LEU A 160 -31.89 14.89 -20.85
C LEU A 160 -30.58 14.31 -20.33
N ALA A 161 -30.64 13.40 -19.35
CA ALA A 161 -29.46 12.71 -18.83
C ALA A 161 -28.71 11.96 -19.95
N ALA A 162 -29.43 11.30 -20.85
CA ALA A 162 -28.81 10.63 -22.00
C ALA A 162 -28.09 11.61 -22.94
N LEU A 163 -28.70 12.77 -23.25
CA LEU A 163 -28.07 13.81 -24.07
C LEU A 163 -26.82 14.41 -23.42
N LEU A 164 -26.83 14.61 -22.10
CA LEU A 164 -25.73 15.18 -21.33
C LEU A 164 -24.51 14.26 -21.20
N ARG A 165 -24.60 12.99 -21.61
CA ARG A 165 -23.41 12.13 -21.73
C ARG A 165 -22.40 12.66 -22.75
N SER A 166 -22.83 13.48 -23.71
CA SER A 166 -21.94 14.17 -24.64
C SER A 166 -21.32 15.41 -23.99
N LYS A 167 -19.98 15.50 -23.97
CA LYS A 167 -19.24 16.69 -23.48
C LYS A 167 -19.68 17.98 -24.20
N SER A 168 -19.97 17.91 -25.51
CA SER A 168 -20.47 19.05 -26.30
C SER A 168 -21.84 19.54 -25.80
N ASN A 169 -22.75 18.61 -25.48
CA ASN A 169 -24.05 18.96 -24.93
C ASN A 169 -23.95 19.49 -23.49
N SER A 170 -23.08 18.91 -22.66
CA SER A 170 -22.79 19.46 -21.33
C SER A 170 -22.31 20.91 -21.42
N ARG A 171 -21.37 21.22 -22.33
CA ARG A 171 -20.90 22.59 -22.57
C ARG A 171 -22.03 23.51 -23.01
N ARG A 172 -22.89 23.06 -23.94
CA ARG A 172 -24.07 23.81 -24.39
C ARG A 172 -25.09 24.04 -23.27
N ALA A 173 -25.29 23.07 -22.39
CA ALA A 173 -26.18 23.21 -21.24
C ALA A 173 -25.66 24.25 -20.25
N VAL A 174 -24.36 24.24 -19.97
CA VAL A 174 -23.72 25.25 -19.12
C VAL A 174 -23.85 26.65 -19.71
N ASN A 175 -23.49 26.83 -20.99
CA ASN A 175 -23.56 28.13 -21.68
C ASN A 175 -24.98 28.72 -21.75
N ARG A 176 -26.01 27.90 -21.61
CA ARG A 176 -27.42 28.32 -21.63
C ARG A 176 -28.01 28.52 -20.23
N GLY A 177 -27.21 28.42 -19.17
CA GLY A 177 -27.66 28.60 -17.79
C GLY A 177 -28.46 27.43 -17.20
N TYR A 178 -28.56 26.30 -17.91
CA TYR A 178 -29.38 25.16 -17.52
C TYR A 178 -28.92 24.48 -16.22
N LEU A 179 -27.64 24.58 -15.87
CA LEU A 179 -27.12 24.01 -14.63
C LEU A 179 -27.81 24.60 -13.40
N GLY A 180 -27.94 25.93 -13.36
CA GLY A 180 -28.60 26.63 -12.24
C GLY A 180 -30.09 26.28 -12.15
N GLU A 181 -30.77 26.12 -13.29
CA GLU A 181 -32.17 25.67 -13.33
C GLU A 181 -32.32 24.23 -12.81
N LEU A 182 -31.41 23.32 -13.16
CA LEU A 182 -31.42 21.95 -12.68
C LEU A 182 -31.18 21.87 -11.16
N LEU A 183 -30.28 22.69 -10.62
CA LEU A 183 -30.04 22.78 -9.18
C LEU A 183 -31.28 23.26 -8.44
N ARG A 184 -31.93 24.33 -8.94
CA ARG A 184 -33.18 24.86 -8.37
C ARG A 184 -34.30 23.82 -8.41
N LEU A 185 -34.49 23.18 -9.57
CA LEU A 185 -35.50 22.14 -9.74
C LEU A 185 -35.23 20.94 -8.82
N TYR A 186 -33.97 20.54 -8.65
CA TYR A 186 -33.61 19.49 -7.71
C TYR A 186 -33.98 19.87 -6.27
N GLN A 187 -33.68 21.10 -5.85
CA GLN A 187 -34.04 21.63 -4.55
C GLN A 187 -35.56 21.65 -4.34
N ASP A 188 -36.33 22.11 -5.33
CA ASP A 188 -37.80 22.11 -5.29
C ASP A 188 -38.36 20.69 -5.08
N TRP A 189 -37.85 19.71 -5.84
CA TRP A 189 -38.23 18.31 -5.68
C TRP A 189 -37.79 17.74 -4.34
N HIS A 190 -36.64 18.15 -3.82
CA HIS A 190 -36.14 17.66 -2.54
C HIS A 190 -37.00 18.15 -1.37
N LEU A 191 -37.30 19.44 -1.31
CA LEU A 191 -38.07 20.06 -0.22
C LEU A 191 -39.53 19.60 -0.21
N ASN A 192 -40.11 19.32 -1.38
CA ASN A 192 -41.52 18.98 -1.51
C ASN A 192 -41.83 17.46 -1.58
N ASP A 193 -40.82 16.60 -1.58
CA ASP A 193 -40.94 15.13 -1.60
C ASP A 193 -40.75 14.52 -0.21
N VAL A 194 -41.48 15.03 0.78
CA VAL A 194 -41.39 14.59 2.19
C VAL A 194 -41.63 13.08 2.35
N SER A 195 -42.52 12.50 1.52
CA SER A 195 -42.84 11.07 1.53
C SER A 195 -41.91 10.21 0.67
N ASN A 196 -40.90 10.80 0.01
CA ASN A 196 -39.98 10.11 -0.89
C ASN A 196 -40.67 9.31 -2.03
N ASN A 197 -41.80 9.80 -2.53
CA ASN A 197 -42.55 9.17 -3.63
C ASN A 197 -41.92 9.45 -5.00
N TYR A 198 -41.02 10.43 -5.08
CA TYR A 198 -40.42 10.92 -6.33
C TYR A 198 -38.89 10.76 -6.37
N ILE A 199 -38.33 9.78 -5.64
CA ILE A 199 -36.91 9.42 -5.61
C ILE A 199 -36.30 9.32 -7.02
N TYR A 200 -37.01 8.71 -7.97
CA TYR A 200 -36.50 8.54 -9.35
C TYR A 200 -36.33 9.86 -10.11
N ILE A 201 -37.13 10.88 -9.81
CA ILE A 201 -36.97 12.22 -10.38
C ILE A 201 -35.71 12.86 -9.78
N ARG A 202 -35.60 12.88 -8.45
CA ARG A 202 -34.43 13.42 -7.73
C ARG A 202 -33.13 12.76 -8.23
N ARG A 203 -33.12 11.43 -8.38
CA ARG A 203 -31.99 10.66 -8.93
C ARG A 203 -31.68 11.04 -10.38
N GLY A 204 -32.70 11.23 -11.22
CA GLY A 204 -32.52 11.63 -12.62
C GLY A 204 -31.92 13.04 -12.76
N LEU A 205 -32.33 13.97 -11.90
CA LEU A 205 -31.77 15.33 -11.86
C LEU A 205 -30.30 15.32 -11.41
N LEU A 206 -29.99 14.56 -10.36
CA LEU A 206 -28.59 14.35 -9.94
C LEU A 206 -27.75 13.71 -11.04
N LEU A 207 -28.30 12.78 -11.81
CA LEU A 207 -27.59 12.18 -12.93
C LEU A 207 -27.27 13.21 -14.02
N CYS A 208 -28.18 14.14 -14.31
CA CYS A 208 -27.92 15.26 -15.22
C CYS A 208 -26.75 16.12 -14.70
N LEU A 209 -26.78 16.48 -13.41
CA LEU A 209 -25.70 17.24 -12.77
C LEU A 209 -24.36 16.48 -12.77
N LYS A 210 -24.37 15.16 -12.53
CA LYS A 210 -23.18 14.29 -12.63
C LYS A 210 -22.55 14.36 -14.02
N TYR A 211 -23.34 14.37 -15.08
CA TYR A 211 -22.80 14.44 -16.45
C TYR A 211 -22.32 15.83 -16.84
N ILE A 212 -22.99 16.90 -16.38
CA ILE A 212 -22.52 18.27 -16.64
C ILE A 212 -21.20 18.54 -15.92
N THR A 213 -21.05 18.04 -14.68
CA THR A 213 -19.83 18.22 -13.87
C THR A 213 -18.64 17.36 -14.32
N ASN A 214 -18.80 16.53 -15.36
CA ASN A 214 -17.68 15.84 -16.00
C ASN A 214 -16.77 16.77 -16.81
N ILE A 215 -17.25 17.96 -17.20
CA ILE A 215 -16.42 18.98 -17.86
C ILE A 215 -16.02 20.06 -16.86
N GLN A 216 -14.84 20.65 -17.05
CA GLN A 216 -14.32 21.71 -16.20
C GLN A 216 -15.28 22.91 -16.04
N LEU A 217 -15.73 23.49 -17.15
CA LEU A 217 -16.69 24.60 -17.15
C LEU A 217 -17.97 24.29 -16.35
N GLY A 218 -18.40 23.03 -16.36
CA GLY A 218 -19.55 22.56 -15.59
C GLY A 218 -19.28 22.53 -14.09
N ARG A 219 -18.06 22.15 -13.66
CA ARG A 219 -17.64 22.19 -12.24
C ARG A 219 -17.54 23.62 -11.73
N GLU A 220 -16.95 24.52 -12.50
CA GLU A 220 -16.84 25.95 -12.16
C GLU A 220 -18.21 26.61 -12.04
N THR A 221 -19.10 26.36 -13.01
CA THR A 221 -20.48 26.89 -12.96
C THR A 221 -21.27 26.29 -11.80
N PHE A 222 -21.04 25.01 -11.47
CA PHE A 222 -21.64 24.37 -10.30
C PHE A 222 -21.20 25.03 -9.00
N LEU A 223 -19.91 25.35 -8.85
CA LEU A 223 -19.37 26.08 -7.71
C LEU A 223 -19.98 27.48 -7.62
N GLY A 224 -19.97 28.25 -8.72
CA GLY A 224 -20.55 29.59 -8.78
C GLY A 224 -22.06 29.64 -8.53
N SER A 225 -22.78 28.54 -8.76
CA SER A 225 -24.23 28.43 -8.52
C SER A 225 -24.57 27.91 -7.11
N ARG A 226 -23.64 27.94 -6.15
CA ARG A 226 -23.79 27.38 -4.78
C ARG A 226 -24.18 25.90 -4.77
N GLY A 227 -23.78 25.15 -5.82
CA GLY A 227 -24.14 23.74 -5.97
C GLY A 227 -23.60 22.86 -4.84
N MET A 228 -22.43 23.19 -4.29
CA MET A 228 -21.83 22.49 -3.15
C MET A 228 -22.74 22.56 -1.91
N GLU A 229 -23.24 23.75 -1.56
CA GLU A 229 -24.12 23.97 -0.41
C GLU A 229 -25.49 23.28 -0.59
N ILE A 230 -26.09 23.41 -1.78
CA ILE A 230 -27.39 22.81 -2.10
C ILE A 230 -27.33 21.28 -1.96
N LEU A 231 -26.33 20.65 -2.59
CA LEU A 231 -26.20 19.20 -2.54
C LEU A 231 -25.76 18.71 -1.15
N PHE A 232 -24.87 19.44 -0.46
CA PHE A 232 -24.46 19.09 0.90
C PHE A 232 -25.64 19.08 1.86
N THR A 233 -26.45 20.15 1.87
CA THR A 233 -27.66 20.25 2.70
C THR A 233 -28.61 19.10 2.39
N SER A 234 -28.84 18.82 1.09
CA SER A 234 -29.73 17.73 0.71
C SER A 234 -29.24 16.35 1.15
N VAL A 235 -27.93 16.12 1.14
CA VAL A 235 -27.37 14.88 1.67
C VAL A 235 -27.62 14.78 3.17
N GLN A 236 -27.36 15.85 3.95
CA GLN A 236 -27.57 15.86 5.40
C GLN A 236 -29.02 15.51 5.76
N ASP A 237 -30.00 16.09 5.06
CA ASP A 237 -31.44 15.81 5.25
C ASP A 237 -31.81 14.34 4.99
N CYS A 238 -31.01 13.63 4.20
CA CYS A 238 -31.28 12.25 3.79
C CYS A 238 -30.51 11.19 4.60
N LEU A 239 -29.50 11.57 5.40
CA LEU A 239 -28.56 10.62 6.04
C LEU A 239 -29.25 9.59 6.96
N SER A 240 -30.41 9.92 7.54
CA SER A 240 -31.17 9.04 8.42
C SER A 240 -31.94 7.92 7.69
N CYS A 241 -32.07 7.99 6.36
CA CYS A 241 -32.95 7.10 5.59
C CYS A 241 -32.17 6.22 4.58
N LYS A 242 -32.07 4.92 4.86
CA LYS A 242 -31.35 3.96 4.00
C LYS A 242 -31.91 3.86 2.58
N SER A 243 -33.20 4.06 2.36
CA SER A 243 -33.79 4.00 1.01
C SER A 243 -33.27 5.11 0.07
N LEU A 244 -32.65 6.15 0.63
CA LEU A 244 -32.08 7.28 -0.11
C LEU A 244 -30.58 7.13 -0.40
N ASP A 245 -29.97 5.99 -0.04
CA ASP A 245 -28.54 5.74 -0.31
C ASP A 245 -28.10 5.97 -1.77
N PRO A 246 -28.89 5.62 -2.81
CA PRO A 246 -28.52 5.92 -4.20
C PRO A 246 -28.44 7.42 -4.51
N ILE A 247 -29.31 8.24 -3.89
CA ILE A 247 -29.30 9.70 -4.00
C ILE A 247 -28.07 10.25 -3.29
N ILE A 248 -27.84 9.83 -2.03
CA ILE A 248 -26.71 10.23 -1.21
C ILE A 248 -25.38 9.92 -1.93
N THR A 249 -25.24 8.71 -2.46
CA THR A 249 -24.03 8.27 -3.17
C THR A 249 -23.77 9.10 -4.42
N THR A 250 -24.81 9.38 -5.23
CA THR A 250 -24.67 10.19 -6.44
C THR A 250 -24.31 11.64 -6.10
N ALA A 251 -24.96 12.23 -5.10
CA ALA A 251 -24.66 13.59 -4.65
C ALA A 251 -23.25 13.71 -4.05
N THR A 252 -22.85 12.77 -3.18
CA THR A 252 -21.49 12.72 -2.60
C THR A 252 -20.42 12.63 -3.69
N HIS A 253 -20.69 11.86 -4.75
CA HIS A 253 -19.78 11.75 -5.89
C HIS A 253 -19.65 13.09 -6.65
N ILE A 254 -20.75 13.81 -6.89
CA ILE A 254 -20.72 15.14 -7.49
C ILE A 254 -19.94 16.12 -6.61
N LEU A 255 -20.19 16.10 -5.29
CA LEU A 255 -19.47 16.95 -4.32
C LEU A 255 -17.96 16.70 -4.37
N ARG A 256 -17.49 15.44 -4.31
CA ARG A 256 -16.07 15.09 -4.42
C ARG A 256 -15.45 15.54 -5.75
N LYS A 257 -16.20 15.38 -6.84
CA LYS A 257 -15.76 15.75 -8.19
C LYS A 257 -15.58 17.26 -8.32
N CYS A 258 -16.55 18.03 -7.82
CA CYS A 258 -16.56 19.48 -7.88
C CYS A 258 -15.75 20.16 -6.77
N TYR A 259 -15.29 19.41 -5.76
CA TYR A 259 -14.40 19.94 -4.73
C TYR A 259 -13.14 20.54 -5.38
N PRO A 260 -12.75 21.80 -5.07
CA PRO A 260 -11.59 22.49 -5.64
C PRO A 260 -10.31 21.68 -5.50
N LYS A 261 -9.48 21.66 -6.54
CA LYS A 261 -8.22 20.89 -6.52
C LYS A 261 -7.09 21.79 -6.07
N GLU A 262 -6.32 21.34 -5.09
CA GLU A 262 -5.27 22.13 -4.45
C GLU A 262 -3.93 21.39 -4.48
N HIS A 263 -2.86 22.12 -4.20
CA HIS A 263 -1.54 21.54 -3.94
C HIS A 263 -1.37 21.32 -2.43
N LEU A 264 -0.46 20.41 -2.04
CA LEU A 264 -0.14 20.21 -0.63
C LEU A 264 0.38 21.52 -0.02
N PRO A 265 0.07 21.84 1.25
CA PRO A 265 0.50 23.06 1.91
C PRO A 265 1.97 22.97 2.39
N VAL A 266 2.88 22.69 1.45
CA VAL A 266 4.33 22.66 1.60
C VAL A 266 4.96 23.48 0.48
N VAL A 267 6.13 24.07 0.76
CA VAL A 267 6.86 24.91 -0.22
C VAL A 267 7.32 24.06 -1.42
N THR A 268 7.83 22.85 -1.14
CA THR A 268 8.28 21.90 -2.16
C THR A 268 7.85 20.48 -1.79
N VAL A 269 7.55 19.66 -2.79
CA VAL A 269 7.22 18.23 -2.60
C VAL A 269 8.45 17.34 -2.39
N ARG A 270 9.67 17.88 -2.60
CA ARG A 270 10.91 17.15 -2.30
C ARG A 270 11.06 16.99 -0.80
N SER A 271 11.79 15.95 -0.39
CA SER A 271 12.12 15.73 1.02
C SER A 271 12.76 16.97 1.64
N SER A 272 12.42 17.25 2.91
CA SER A 272 13.12 18.24 3.74
C SER A 272 14.58 17.85 4.01
N TYR A 273 14.95 16.59 3.73
CA TYR A 273 16.30 16.08 3.90
C TYR A 273 16.95 15.81 2.53
N SER A 274 18.15 16.35 2.36
CA SER A 274 19.00 16.11 1.20
C SER A 274 20.33 15.51 1.61
N PHE A 275 20.89 14.63 0.79
CA PHE A 275 22.20 14.04 1.01
C PHE A 275 23.09 14.21 -0.24
N PRO A 276 24.32 14.74 -0.11
CA PRO A 276 25.22 14.92 -1.24
C PRO A 276 25.76 13.58 -1.74
N LEU A 277 25.65 13.30 -3.04
CA LEU A 277 26.11 12.04 -3.63
C LEU A 277 27.57 12.11 -4.10
N PRO A 278 28.37 11.03 -3.91
CA PRO A 278 29.73 10.95 -4.44
C PRO A 278 29.77 11.15 -5.96
N GLY A 279 30.72 11.96 -6.46
CA GLY A 279 30.89 12.26 -7.89
C GLY A 279 30.16 13.51 -8.40
N ASN A 280 29.25 14.11 -7.60
CA ASN A 280 28.62 15.39 -7.91
C ASN A 280 29.32 16.55 -7.17
N ALA A 281 30.55 16.88 -7.58
CA ALA A 281 31.31 17.98 -6.98
C ALA A 281 30.87 19.40 -7.42
N SER A 282 29.72 19.55 -8.08
CA SER A 282 29.25 20.87 -8.58
C SER A 282 27.74 21.11 -8.47
N ALA A 283 27.02 20.36 -7.63
CA ALA A 283 25.66 20.76 -7.30
C ALA A 283 25.74 21.66 -6.07
N GLU A 284 25.73 22.98 -6.29
CA GLU A 284 25.12 23.88 -5.31
C GLU A 284 23.78 23.26 -4.86
N PRO A 285 23.30 23.48 -3.62
CA PRO A 285 21.87 23.27 -3.36
C PRO A 285 21.14 23.95 -4.51
N PRO A 286 20.16 23.32 -5.20
CA PRO A 286 19.51 23.96 -6.33
C PRO A 286 19.09 25.35 -5.86
N CYS A 287 19.79 26.38 -6.33
CA CYS A 287 19.56 27.75 -5.89
C CYS A 287 18.09 28.02 -6.10
N GLU A 288 17.45 28.58 -5.08
CA GLU A 288 16.14 29.21 -5.16
C GLU A 288 16.10 30.09 -6.41
N GLY A 289 15.50 29.60 -7.49
CA GLY A 289 15.75 30.19 -8.78
C GLY A 289 15.01 29.52 -9.92
N SER A 290 13.70 29.28 -9.72
CA SER A 290 12.63 29.22 -10.74
C SER A 290 11.42 28.36 -10.31
N GLU A 291 11.21 28.11 -9.01
CA GLU A 291 9.87 27.76 -8.49
C GLU A 291 9.15 28.99 -7.90
N GLY A 292 9.78 30.18 -7.97
CA GLY A 292 9.25 31.46 -7.50
C GLY A 292 8.51 32.30 -8.55
N LYS A 293 8.14 31.71 -9.68
CA LYS A 293 7.20 32.33 -10.63
C LYS A 293 6.09 31.32 -10.89
N TRP A 294 5.06 31.39 -10.05
CA TRP A 294 3.72 30.91 -10.39
C TRP A 294 3.26 31.67 -11.63
N LEU A 295 3.79 31.29 -12.80
CA LEU A 295 3.30 31.78 -14.07
C LEU A 295 1.87 31.27 -14.19
N GLU A 296 0.92 32.17 -13.98
CA GLU A 296 -0.33 32.21 -14.74
C GLU A 296 0.02 31.87 -16.20
N GLY A 297 -0.12 30.60 -16.56
CA GLY A 297 0.57 30.09 -17.75
C GLY A 297 0.48 28.59 -17.98
N ASP A 298 0.00 27.79 -17.02
CA ASP A 298 -0.55 26.46 -17.32
C ASP A 298 -1.90 26.63 -18.03
N SER A 299 -1.80 27.06 -19.28
CA SER A 299 -2.89 27.03 -20.24
C SER A 299 -3.39 25.59 -20.28
N GLU A 300 -4.60 25.39 -19.76
CA GLU A 300 -5.30 24.12 -19.72
C GLU A 300 -5.23 23.43 -21.08
N SER A 301 -4.32 22.46 -21.18
CA SER A 301 -4.32 21.52 -22.29
C SER A 301 -5.54 20.64 -22.12
N GLU A 302 -6.60 20.97 -22.88
CA GLU A 302 -7.78 20.13 -23.06
C GLU A 302 -7.35 18.73 -23.56
N GLY A 303 -7.10 17.82 -22.63
CA GLY A 303 -6.78 16.44 -22.91
C GLY A 303 -6.74 15.67 -21.60
N GLU A 304 -7.61 14.66 -21.47
CA GLU A 304 -7.62 13.70 -20.36
C GLU A 304 -8.36 14.12 -19.08
N ASP A 305 -9.57 14.67 -19.23
CA ASP A 305 -10.65 14.28 -18.30
C ASP A 305 -11.01 12.82 -18.62
N GLU A 306 -10.22 11.89 -18.06
CA GLU A 306 -10.55 10.48 -17.85
C GLU A 306 -12.02 10.42 -17.46
N ALA A 307 -12.85 9.87 -18.34
CA ALA A 307 -14.16 9.42 -17.91
C ALA A 307 -13.88 8.47 -16.76
N GLU A 308 -14.31 8.81 -15.55
CA GLU A 308 -14.42 7.86 -14.46
C GLU A 308 -15.21 6.67 -15.00
N LYS A 309 -14.49 5.64 -15.50
CA LYS A 309 -15.00 4.28 -15.54
C LYS A 309 -15.44 4.06 -14.11
N ASP A 310 -16.74 3.82 -13.92
CA ASP A 310 -17.30 3.50 -12.61
C ASP A 310 -16.34 2.49 -11.93
N TRP A 311 -15.66 2.93 -10.87
CA TRP A 311 -14.61 2.19 -10.17
C TRP A 311 -15.20 1.08 -9.29
N ASP A 312 -16.34 0.51 -9.70
CA ASP A 312 -16.98 -0.65 -9.07
C ASP A 312 -16.48 -1.99 -9.68
N ASN A 313 -15.53 -1.95 -10.62
CA ASN A 313 -14.77 -3.14 -11.00
C ASN A 313 -13.50 -3.23 -10.15
N GLU A 314 -13.56 -4.02 -9.08
CA GLU A 314 -12.38 -4.48 -8.31
C GLU A 314 -11.38 -5.30 -9.16
N ASP A 315 -11.68 -5.56 -10.44
CA ASP A 315 -10.95 -6.50 -11.30
C ASP A 315 -9.93 -5.85 -12.27
N VAL A 316 -9.66 -4.55 -12.20
CA VAL A 316 -8.78 -3.90 -13.22
C VAL A 316 -7.29 -4.23 -13.04
N GLU A 317 -6.84 -4.71 -11.87
CA GLU A 317 -5.44 -5.18 -11.70
C GLU A 317 -5.13 -6.45 -12.52
N SER A 318 -6.15 -7.22 -12.92
CA SER A 318 -5.95 -8.54 -13.56
C SER A 318 -5.60 -8.52 -15.06
N LYS A 319 -5.52 -7.36 -15.72
CA LYS A 319 -5.27 -7.28 -17.18
C LYS A 319 -3.94 -6.67 -17.60
N GLU A 320 -3.20 -6.03 -16.68
CA GLU A 320 -1.86 -5.53 -16.97
C GLU A 320 -0.76 -6.57 -16.67
N GLU A 321 -1.02 -7.56 -15.81
CA GLU A 321 -0.06 -8.57 -15.39
C GLU A 321 0.43 -9.48 -16.54
N ASP A 322 -0.42 -9.78 -17.53
CA ASP A 322 -0.09 -10.73 -18.61
C ASP A 322 1.05 -10.22 -19.54
N CYS A 323 1.33 -8.91 -19.57
CA CYS A 323 2.38 -8.32 -20.43
C CYS A 323 3.75 -8.15 -19.73
N ASP A 324 3.80 -8.14 -18.40
CA ASP A 324 5.03 -7.91 -17.62
C ASP A 324 5.84 -9.19 -17.36
N LEU A 325 5.31 -10.37 -17.69
CA LEU A 325 6.05 -11.62 -17.55
C LEU A 325 7.25 -11.69 -18.51
N GLU A 326 8.38 -12.21 -18.02
CA GLU A 326 9.56 -12.45 -18.86
C GLU A 326 9.34 -13.68 -19.74
N THR A 327 9.30 -13.46 -21.06
CA THR A 327 9.05 -14.49 -22.07
C THR A 327 10.33 -15.00 -22.73
N ASP A 328 11.45 -14.30 -22.57
CA ASP A 328 12.73 -14.69 -23.16
C ASP A 328 13.44 -15.72 -22.28
N VAL A 329 13.44 -16.98 -22.74
CA VAL A 329 14.12 -18.10 -22.07
C VAL A 329 15.60 -17.81 -21.83
N ASN A 330 16.28 -17.08 -22.73
CA ASN A 330 17.69 -16.75 -22.57
C ASN A 330 17.96 -15.68 -21.50
N LYS A 331 16.93 -14.92 -21.12
CA LYS A 331 16.97 -14.02 -19.97
C LYS A 331 16.63 -14.72 -18.67
N LEU A 332 15.87 -15.82 -18.70
CA LEU A 332 15.55 -16.65 -17.53
C LEU A 332 16.64 -17.67 -17.20
N ARG A 333 17.42 -18.13 -18.17
CA ARG A 333 18.54 -19.05 -17.93
C ARG A 333 19.66 -18.40 -17.11
N SER A 334 20.31 -19.21 -16.29
CA SER A 334 21.45 -18.79 -15.48
C SER A 334 22.58 -18.25 -16.37
N ARG A 335 23.13 -17.09 -16.02
CA ARG A 335 24.32 -16.54 -16.67
C ARG A 335 25.48 -16.55 -15.67
N PRO A 336 26.57 -17.31 -15.94
CA PRO A 336 27.71 -17.37 -15.03
C PRO A 336 28.65 -16.16 -15.09
N ALA A 337 28.43 -15.22 -16.01
CA ALA A 337 29.33 -14.07 -16.16
C ALA A 337 29.29 -13.16 -14.91
N LEU A 338 30.46 -12.92 -14.33
CA LEU A 338 30.64 -11.98 -13.24
C LEU A 338 30.45 -10.55 -13.76
N ASP A 339 29.81 -9.70 -12.95
CA ASP A 339 29.68 -8.26 -13.22
C ASP A 339 30.95 -7.45 -12.85
N ARG A 340 31.99 -8.13 -12.36
CA ARG A 340 33.27 -7.57 -11.93
C ARG A 340 34.42 -8.58 -12.09
N PRO A 341 35.68 -8.13 -12.13
CA PRO A 341 36.84 -9.03 -12.21
C PRO A 341 36.95 -9.97 -11.00
N GLU A 342 37.41 -11.20 -11.21
CA GLU A 342 37.61 -12.18 -10.13
C GLU A 342 38.60 -11.71 -9.06
N GLN A 343 39.61 -10.93 -9.45
CA GLN A 343 40.60 -10.38 -8.52
C GLN A 343 39.94 -9.45 -7.48
N GLU A 344 38.82 -8.81 -7.82
CA GLU A 344 38.08 -7.99 -6.85
C GLU A 344 37.32 -8.81 -5.82
N LEU A 345 37.17 -10.13 -6.03
CA LEU A 345 36.47 -11.03 -5.11
C LEU A 345 37.36 -11.51 -3.97
N GLU A 346 38.68 -11.53 -4.14
CA GLU A 346 39.64 -12.02 -3.12
C GLU A 346 39.48 -11.29 -1.78
N LYS A 347 39.12 -10.00 -1.81
CA LYS A 347 38.84 -9.21 -0.59
C LYS A 347 37.72 -9.76 0.30
N TYR A 348 36.82 -10.60 -0.24
CA TYR A 348 35.74 -11.22 0.52
C TYR A 348 36.16 -12.50 1.25
N GLU A 349 37.37 -13.02 1.02
CA GLU A 349 37.95 -14.13 1.79
C GLU A 349 38.00 -13.80 3.29
N ALA A 350 38.35 -12.55 3.63
CA ALA A 350 38.37 -12.06 5.01
C ALA A 350 37.00 -12.11 5.71
N LEU A 351 35.89 -12.18 4.95
CA LEU A 351 34.54 -12.34 5.47
C LEU A 351 34.12 -13.80 5.63
N CYS A 352 35.00 -14.76 5.29
CA CYS A 352 34.75 -16.20 5.33
C CYS A 352 35.79 -16.93 6.21
N ALA A 353 36.16 -16.33 7.34
CA ALA A 353 37.19 -16.86 8.24
C ALA A 353 36.88 -18.27 8.77
N GLU A 354 35.61 -18.66 8.82
CA GLU A 354 35.17 -20.02 9.15
C GLU A 354 35.63 -21.09 8.15
N LEU A 355 36.16 -20.72 6.99
CA LEU A 355 36.77 -21.64 6.03
C LEU A 355 38.28 -21.85 6.29
N SER A 356 38.91 -20.95 7.05
CA SER A 356 40.34 -21.02 7.34
C SER A 356 40.64 -21.98 8.51
N GLN A 357 41.74 -22.72 8.43
CA GLN A 357 42.14 -23.71 9.45
C GLN A 357 42.89 -23.10 10.66
N ASN A 358 43.22 -21.81 10.62
CA ASN A 358 43.97 -21.13 11.68
C ASN A 358 43.02 -20.61 12.77
N PHE A 359 42.56 -21.51 13.63
CA PHE A 359 41.71 -21.19 14.78
C PHE A 359 42.46 -20.54 15.97
N GLN A 360 43.67 -20.00 15.76
CA GLN A 360 44.45 -19.31 16.80
C GLN A 360 43.76 -18.02 17.29
N GLU A 361 42.92 -17.37 16.47
CA GLU A 361 42.12 -16.20 16.88
C GLU A 361 41.05 -16.53 17.94
N LEU A 362 40.56 -17.78 17.99
CA LEU A 362 39.55 -18.20 18.98
C LEU A 362 40.11 -18.30 20.42
N GLU A 363 41.43 -18.35 20.59
CA GLU A 363 42.08 -18.39 21.90
C GLU A 363 42.18 -16.98 22.51
N PHE A 364 42.43 -15.95 21.71
CA PHE A 364 42.53 -14.56 22.17
C PHE A 364 41.20 -14.03 22.74
N GLU A 365 40.05 -14.38 22.15
CA GLU A 365 38.74 -14.00 22.72
C GLU A 365 38.47 -14.65 24.09
N SER A 366 39.11 -15.78 24.39
CA SER A 366 38.94 -16.49 25.68
C SER A 366 39.89 -15.97 26.77
N GLU A 367 41.06 -15.45 26.39
CA GLU A 367 42.05 -14.88 27.31
C GLU A 367 41.79 -13.40 27.61
N GLU A 368 41.35 -12.58 26.64
CA GLU A 368 40.91 -11.19 26.91
C GLU A 368 39.67 -11.14 27.83
N ARG A 369 38.77 -12.13 27.75
CA ARG A 369 37.61 -12.19 28.67
C ARG A 369 38.00 -12.42 30.12
N LYS A 370 39.15 -13.04 30.41
CA LYS A 370 39.68 -13.16 31.78
C LYS A 370 40.31 -11.88 32.31
N SER A 371 40.68 -10.92 31.44
CA SER A 371 41.25 -9.63 31.86
C SER A 371 40.22 -8.50 31.94
N LEU A 372 39.01 -8.70 31.39
CA LEU A 372 37.92 -7.70 31.34
C LEU A 372 37.03 -7.65 32.59
N GLU A 373 37.18 -8.56 33.56
CA GLU A 373 36.43 -8.51 34.83
C GLU A 373 36.86 -7.34 35.75
N ASP A 374 37.91 -6.58 35.40
CA ASP A 374 38.50 -5.58 36.29
C ASP A 374 38.51 -4.12 35.74
N ARG A 375 37.83 -3.82 34.64
CA ARG A 375 37.70 -2.43 34.14
C ARG A 375 36.34 -2.11 33.52
N THR A 376 35.49 -1.47 34.32
CA THR A 376 34.32 -0.73 33.79
C THR A 376 34.77 0.68 33.47
N GLU A 377 35.17 0.92 32.22
CA GLU A 377 35.11 2.19 31.47
C GLU A 377 36.00 2.05 30.23
N ASN A 378 35.39 2.26 29.06
CA ASN A 378 35.92 2.13 27.69
C ASN A 378 35.83 0.73 27.06
N LEU A 379 34.84 0.57 26.16
CA LEU A 379 34.72 -0.56 25.24
C LEU A 379 35.80 -0.43 24.15
N PRO A 380 36.75 -1.37 24.00
CA PRO A 380 37.72 -1.33 22.91
C PRO A 380 37.02 -1.73 21.60
N SER A 381 37.23 -0.97 20.53
CA SER A 381 36.92 -1.44 19.19
C SER A 381 37.93 -2.52 18.79
N ALA A 382 37.48 -3.77 18.62
CA ALA A 382 38.28 -4.79 17.96
C ALA A 382 38.73 -4.29 16.58
N PRO A 383 39.95 -4.61 16.10
CA PRO A 383 40.43 -4.18 14.80
C PRO A 383 39.54 -4.80 13.71
N SER A 384 38.60 -4.01 13.19
CA SER A 384 37.73 -4.45 12.11
C SER A 384 38.49 -4.41 10.79
N HIS A 385 38.80 -5.57 10.22
CA HIS A 385 39.05 -5.66 8.78
C HIS A 385 37.74 -5.33 8.07
N PHE A 386 37.61 -4.11 7.55
CA PHE A 386 36.50 -3.71 6.69
C PHE A 386 37.03 -3.48 5.27
N ILE A 387 36.20 -3.77 4.26
CA ILE A 387 36.55 -3.48 2.86
C ILE A 387 36.45 -1.97 2.64
N PRO A 388 37.53 -1.25 2.32
CA PRO A 388 37.46 0.19 2.05
C PRO A 388 36.62 0.46 0.80
N SER A 389 35.74 1.45 0.86
CA SER A 389 35.11 2.04 -0.31
C SER A 389 36.19 2.75 -1.13
N ALA A 390 36.39 2.31 -2.38
CA ALA A 390 37.50 2.69 -3.25
C ALA A 390 37.77 4.21 -3.29
N THR A 391 38.69 4.68 -2.45
CA THR A 391 39.43 5.93 -2.60
C THR A 391 40.79 5.74 -1.91
N SER A 392 41.86 6.09 -2.62
CA SER A 392 43.27 6.04 -2.20
C SER A 392 43.94 4.66 -2.14
N VAL A 393 44.41 4.16 -3.29
CA VAL A 393 45.58 3.27 -3.35
C VAL A 393 46.78 4.10 -3.83
N LYS A 394 47.70 4.43 -2.94
CA LYS A 394 49.09 4.76 -3.30
C LYS A 394 49.88 3.45 -3.28
N HIS A 395 50.44 3.08 -4.42
CA HIS A 395 51.29 1.90 -4.57
C HIS A 395 52.54 1.97 -3.67
N PRO A 396 52.91 0.88 -2.98
CA PRO A 396 54.29 0.59 -2.66
C PRO A 396 54.85 -0.40 -3.70
N ASN A 397 55.95 0.02 -4.34
CA ASN A 397 56.78 -0.84 -5.19
C ASN A 397 57.49 -1.89 -4.33
N CYS A 398 57.32 -3.18 -4.64
CA CYS A 398 58.31 -4.21 -4.32
C CYS A 398 58.44 -5.20 -5.47
N ARG A 399 59.61 -5.15 -6.12
CA ARG A 399 60.12 -6.08 -7.13
C ARG A 399 60.56 -7.39 -6.48
N TRP A 400 60.20 -8.53 -7.08
CA TRP A 400 61.04 -9.74 -7.22
C TRP A 400 60.61 -10.45 -8.50
N ARG A 401 61.24 -10.14 -9.64
CA ARG A 401 62.33 -10.87 -10.32
C ARG A 401 61.92 -12.26 -10.84
N ASN A 402 61.71 -12.28 -12.16
CA ASN A 402 61.53 -13.40 -13.08
C ASN A 402 62.50 -14.57 -12.87
N GLN A 403 62.03 -15.78 -13.21
CA GLN A 403 62.72 -16.64 -14.17
C GLN A 403 61.74 -17.53 -14.96
N SER A 404 61.96 -17.50 -16.27
CA SER A 404 61.30 -18.14 -17.41
C SER A 404 61.56 -19.64 -17.53
N VAL A 405 60.71 -20.40 -18.23
CA VAL A 405 61.03 -21.16 -19.49
C VAL A 405 59.72 -21.63 -20.16
N THR A 406 59.67 -21.43 -21.49
CA THR A 406 58.72 -21.86 -22.53
C THR A 406 58.80 -23.35 -22.87
N GLU A 407 57.68 -24.00 -23.22
CA GLU A 407 57.50 -24.74 -24.49
C GLU A 407 56.08 -25.34 -24.67
N MET A 408 55.76 -25.68 -25.91
CA MET A 408 54.44 -25.72 -26.55
C MET A 408 53.95 -27.15 -26.84
N GLY A 409 52.67 -27.45 -26.50
CA GLY A 409 51.73 -28.39 -27.16
C GLY A 409 51.84 -29.90 -26.87
N PRO A 410 50.87 -30.74 -27.30
CA PRO A 410 49.45 -30.50 -27.62
C PRO A 410 48.48 -31.43 -26.82
N ASP A 411 47.18 -31.16 -26.99
CA ASP A 411 46.00 -31.91 -26.52
C ASP A 411 46.09 -33.45 -26.73
N PRO A 412 45.52 -34.27 -25.83
CA PRO A 412 44.31 -34.99 -26.27
C PRO A 412 43.27 -35.28 -25.17
N GLY A 413 42.00 -35.30 -25.60
CA GLY A 413 41.12 -36.47 -25.41
C GLY A 413 40.19 -36.45 -24.20
N GLU A 414 38.89 -36.30 -24.49
CA GLU A 414 37.77 -36.62 -23.61
C GLU A 414 37.86 -38.07 -23.08
N GLU A 415 37.81 -38.25 -21.76
CA GLU A 415 37.33 -39.49 -21.15
C GLU A 415 36.36 -39.20 -19.99
N ASP A 416 35.14 -39.71 -20.17
CA ASP A 416 34.06 -39.79 -19.20
C ASP A 416 34.49 -40.58 -17.95
N PHE A 417 34.38 -39.97 -16.77
CA PHE A 417 34.41 -40.67 -15.48
C PHE A 417 33.02 -40.71 -14.83
N LYS A 418 32.35 -41.86 -14.99
CA LYS A 418 31.22 -42.31 -14.16
C LYS A 418 31.74 -43.05 -12.92
N VAL A 419 31.22 -42.72 -11.74
CA VAL A 419 31.37 -43.52 -10.50
C VAL A 419 30.01 -43.53 -9.75
N PRO A 420 29.63 -44.64 -9.07
CA PRO A 420 28.26 -45.17 -9.12
C PRO A 420 27.38 -44.91 -7.89
N PHE A 421 26.07 -44.98 -8.14
CA PHE A 421 24.99 -45.01 -7.15
C PHE A 421 24.91 -46.41 -6.50
N GLN A 422 25.06 -46.51 -5.17
CA GLN A 422 24.74 -47.72 -4.43
C GLN A 422 23.42 -47.57 -3.68
N SER A 423 22.45 -48.38 -4.08
CA SER A 423 21.17 -48.57 -3.40
C SER A 423 21.34 -49.45 -2.16
N TRP A 424 20.62 -49.14 -1.09
CA TRP A 424 20.31 -50.10 -0.03
C TRP A 424 18.79 -50.34 -0.02
N ARG A 425 18.38 -51.56 -0.39
CA ARG A 425 17.08 -52.16 -0.02
C ARG A 425 17.35 -53.30 0.96
N LYS A 426 16.55 -53.38 2.03
CA LYS A 426 16.01 -54.62 2.64
C LYS A 426 14.66 -54.23 3.26
N LYS A 427 13.52 -54.60 2.66
CA LYS A 427 12.77 -55.87 2.71
C LYS A 427 11.94 -56.00 4.01
N GLU A 428 10.63 -55.92 3.82
CA GLU A 428 9.53 -56.03 4.77
C GLU A 428 9.31 -57.45 5.28
N ASP A 429 8.69 -57.55 6.45
CA ASP A 429 7.54 -58.39 6.85
C ASP A 429 7.38 -58.14 8.39
N CYS A 430 6.21 -57.98 9.02
CA CYS A 430 4.87 -58.42 8.68
C CYS A 430 3.81 -57.81 9.64
N ILE A 431 2.56 -57.86 9.19
CA ILE A 431 1.28 -57.93 9.94
C ILE A 431 0.56 -56.61 10.29
N TRP A 432 -0.57 -56.48 9.58
CA TRP A 432 -1.64 -55.51 9.68
C TRP A 432 -2.69 -56.07 10.65
N ASP A 433 -3.20 -55.25 11.58
CA ASP A 433 -4.49 -55.53 12.19
C ASP A 433 -5.38 -54.28 12.15
N LYS A 434 -6.51 -54.44 11.49
CA LYS A 434 -7.64 -53.51 11.47
C LYS A 434 -8.50 -53.84 12.69
N ASN A 435 -9.05 -52.83 13.35
CA ASN A 435 -10.40 -52.94 13.91
C ASN A 435 -11.08 -51.57 13.90
N ASP A 436 -12.15 -51.53 13.09
CA ASP A 436 -13.29 -50.63 13.23
C ASP A 436 -14.01 -50.94 14.56
N GLU A 437 -14.41 -49.91 15.31
CA GLU A 437 -15.65 -49.97 16.08
C GLU A 437 -16.40 -48.63 16.00
N LYS A 438 -17.55 -48.69 15.32
CA LYS A 438 -18.70 -47.79 15.49
C LYS A 438 -19.27 -47.95 16.90
N ARG A 439 -19.69 -46.85 17.53
CA ARG A 439 -20.89 -46.81 18.38
C ARG A 439 -21.55 -45.43 18.30
N ASP A 440 -22.74 -45.42 17.71
CA ASP A 440 -23.78 -44.41 17.94
C ASP A 440 -24.56 -44.78 19.22
N ILE A 441 -25.06 -43.76 19.93
CA ILE A 441 -26.45 -43.57 20.41
C ILE A 441 -26.51 -42.78 21.74
N ALA A 442 -27.47 -41.85 21.74
CA ALA A 442 -28.26 -41.25 22.83
C ALA A 442 -27.83 -39.88 23.37
N GLU A 443 -28.62 -38.90 22.91
CA GLU A 443 -29.06 -37.71 23.62
C GLU A 443 -29.52 -38.02 25.05
N GLU A 444 -29.15 -37.17 26.00
CA GLU A 444 -30.11 -36.69 27.00
C GLU A 444 -29.68 -35.32 27.52
N ALA A 445 -30.55 -34.35 27.28
CA ALA A 445 -30.47 -33.00 27.79
C ALA A 445 -30.82 -32.99 29.28
N GLN A 446 -30.10 -32.21 30.08
CA GLN A 446 -30.69 -31.56 31.24
C GLN A 446 -29.99 -30.24 31.53
N ASP A 447 -30.74 -29.18 31.25
CA ASP A 447 -30.61 -27.83 31.79
C ASP A 447 -30.36 -27.88 33.30
N LYS A 448 -29.41 -27.08 33.76
CA LYS A 448 -29.50 -26.36 35.03
C LYS A 448 -28.61 -25.13 34.97
N ASP A 449 -29.23 -24.02 34.56
CA ASP A 449 -28.80 -22.66 34.86
C ASP A 449 -28.63 -22.50 36.37
N PHE A 450 -27.42 -22.15 36.79
CA PHE A 450 -27.20 -21.35 38.00
C PHE A 450 -26.27 -20.19 37.63
N CYS A 451 -26.84 -18.99 37.62
CA CYS A 451 -26.11 -17.74 37.70
C CYS A 451 -25.43 -17.67 39.06
N GLU A 452 -24.10 -17.61 39.11
CA GLU A 452 -23.38 -16.93 40.18
C GLU A 452 -22.35 -15.99 39.54
N GLU A 453 -22.58 -14.69 39.77
CA GLU A 453 -21.56 -13.65 39.63
C GLU A 453 -20.44 -13.96 40.65
N GLU A 454 -19.21 -14.22 40.18
CA GLU A 454 -18.04 -14.17 41.05
C GLU A 454 -17.04 -13.09 40.62
N ASP A 455 -16.75 -12.26 41.61
CA ASP A 455 -15.94 -11.06 41.73
C ASP A 455 -14.47 -11.22 41.26
N PRO A 456 -13.92 -10.30 40.43
CA PRO A 456 -12.54 -10.37 39.94
C PRO A 456 -11.52 -9.84 40.97
N SER A 457 -11.62 -10.27 42.23
CA SER A 457 -10.79 -9.77 43.33
C SER A 457 -9.73 -10.76 43.86
N ARG A 458 -9.17 -11.63 43.02
CA ARG A 458 -7.95 -12.40 43.37
C ARG A 458 -6.98 -12.53 42.20
N SER A 459 -6.28 -11.44 41.91
CA SER A 459 -4.97 -11.50 41.25
C SER A 459 -3.90 -11.16 42.30
N HIS A 460 -2.86 -11.98 42.38
CA HIS A 460 -1.74 -11.78 43.28
C HIS A 460 -1.13 -10.39 43.04
N VAL A 461 -1.29 -9.52 44.04
CA VAL A 461 -0.81 -8.14 44.08
C VAL A 461 0.72 -8.15 44.09
N PHE A 462 1.34 -7.85 42.94
CA PHE A 462 2.67 -7.23 42.97
C PHE A 462 2.51 -5.82 43.53
N ALA A 463 3.17 -5.54 44.66
CA ALA A 463 3.09 -4.26 45.34
C ALA A 463 3.44 -3.10 44.39
N LEU A 464 2.47 -2.21 44.16
CA LEU A 464 2.65 -0.94 43.47
C LEU A 464 3.68 -0.10 44.24
N CYS A 465 4.82 0.23 43.63
CA CYS A 465 5.66 1.31 44.13
C CYS A 465 4.91 2.65 43.93
N PRO A 466 4.79 3.51 44.96
CA PRO A 466 4.30 4.86 44.77
C PRO A 466 5.26 5.62 43.85
N LEU A 467 4.76 6.20 42.76
CA LEU A 467 5.55 7.11 41.94
C LEU A 467 5.88 8.37 42.77
N PRO A 468 7.09 8.97 42.62
CA PRO A 468 7.33 10.33 43.07
C PRO A 468 6.25 11.26 42.50
N LYS A 469 5.75 12.19 43.32
CA LYS A 469 4.59 13.05 42.97
C LYS A 469 4.83 13.97 41.76
N ASP A 470 6.05 14.04 41.23
CA ASP A 470 6.38 14.89 40.08
C ASP A 470 6.72 14.09 38.83
N VAL A 471 5.77 14.08 37.89
CA VAL A 471 5.89 13.59 36.50
C VAL A 471 6.79 14.53 35.66
N ALA A 472 7.38 15.57 36.26
CA ALA A 472 8.13 16.62 35.59
C ALA A 472 9.57 16.24 35.20
N TRP A 473 10.21 15.28 35.90
CA TRP A 473 11.65 15.01 35.72
C TRP A 473 12.02 14.48 34.33
N TYR A 474 11.22 13.58 33.72
CA TYR A 474 11.55 13.05 32.39
C TYR A 474 11.30 14.09 31.29
N LYS A 475 10.32 14.99 31.46
CA LYS A 475 10.12 16.13 30.56
C LYS A 475 11.36 17.03 30.56
N LYS A 476 11.96 17.26 31.73
CA LYS A 476 13.22 18.03 31.89
C LYS A 476 14.46 17.31 31.35
N MET A 477 14.54 15.98 31.46
CA MET A 477 15.72 15.23 31.04
C MET A 477 15.81 14.95 29.53
N PHE A 478 14.70 14.71 28.86
CA PHE A 478 14.68 14.51 27.41
C PHE A 478 14.52 15.84 26.64
N TYR A 479 13.99 16.89 27.27
CA TYR A 479 13.70 18.17 26.60
C TYR A 479 14.04 19.38 27.49
N PRO A 480 15.31 19.78 27.60
CA PRO A 480 15.74 20.90 28.44
C PRO A 480 15.24 22.28 27.97
N HIS A 481 14.59 22.38 26.80
CA HIS A 481 14.13 23.64 26.21
C HIS A 481 12.67 24.02 26.50
N CYS A 482 11.89 23.19 27.22
CA CYS A 482 10.47 23.47 27.47
C CYS A 482 10.21 24.49 28.61
N GLU A 483 11.21 24.89 29.39
CA GLU A 483 11.07 25.94 30.42
C GLU A 483 12.14 27.02 30.21
N ALA A 484 11.81 28.07 29.46
CA ALA A 484 12.63 29.28 29.38
C ALA A 484 12.46 30.12 30.66
N SER A 485 12.78 29.54 31.82
CA SER A 485 13.13 30.23 33.06
C SER A 485 13.43 29.16 34.10
N ILE A 486 14.55 29.29 34.82
CA ILE A 486 15.11 28.41 35.86
C ILE A 486 16.19 27.46 35.31
N ASN A 487 17.44 27.87 35.48
CA ASN A 487 18.57 26.93 35.51
C ASN A 487 18.32 25.95 36.67
N PRO A 488 18.15 24.64 36.43
CA PRO A 488 18.04 23.69 37.53
C PRO A 488 19.37 23.67 38.30
N SER A 489 19.30 23.69 39.63
CA SER A 489 20.48 23.63 40.49
C SER A 489 21.23 22.30 40.28
N SER A 490 22.51 22.24 40.63
CA SER A 490 23.33 21.03 40.51
C SER A 490 22.79 19.85 41.34
N GLU A 491 22.00 20.12 42.38
CA GLU A 491 21.35 19.11 43.22
C GLU A 491 20.15 18.44 42.52
N GLU A 492 19.30 19.19 41.81
CA GLU A 492 18.12 18.63 41.10
C GLU A 492 18.50 17.70 39.93
N ARG A 493 19.63 17.97 39.25
CA ARG A 493 20.16 17.08 38.20
C ARG A 493 20.67 15.76 38.78
N LEU A 494 21.24 15.80 39.99
CA LEU A 494 21.73 14.61 40.68
C LEU A 494 20.55 13.71 41.09
N GLU A 495 19.51 14.29 41.72
CA GLU A 495 18.31 13.55 42.11
C GLU A 495 17.59 12.91 40.92
N SER A 496 17.48 13.63 39.79
CA SER A 496 16.86 13.11 38.56
C SER A 496 17.66 11.93 37.95
N SER A 497 18.99 11.99 38.01
CA SER A 497 19.88 10.92 37.56
C SER A 497 19.79 9.68 38.46
N ASP A 498 19.66 9.86 39.77
CA ASP A 498 19.51 8.76 40.73
C ASP A 498 18.15 8.05 40.61
N ILE A 499 17.06 8.79 40.35
CA ILE A 499 15.75 8.20 40.08
C ILE A 499 15.78 7.31 38.85
N ILE A 500 16.43 7.75 37.76
CA ILE A 500 16.54 6.94 36.54
C ILE A 500 17.40 5.71 36.77
N ARG A 501 18.52 5.84 37.46
CA ARG A 501 19.37 4.70 37.81
C ARG A 501 18.58 3.64 38.58
N ASN A 502 17.83 4.06 39.60
CA ASN A 502 16.96 3.19 40.39
C ASN A 502 15.82 2.55 39.56
N LEU A 503 15.27 3.28 38.57
CA LEU A 503 14.24 2.74 37.68
C LEU A 503 14.82 1.75 36.66
N LEU A 504 16.01 2.03 36.12
CA LEU A 504 16.73 1.15 35.20
C LEU A 504 17.15 -0.15 35.88
N GLU A 505 17.56 -0.12 37.16
CA GLU A 505 17.87 -1.32 37.95
C GLU A 505 16.67 -2.27 38.10
N LYS A 506 15.44 -1.73 38.12
CA LYS A 506 14.19 -2.50 38.20
C LYS A 506 13.61 -2.88 36.84
N HIS A 507 14.16 -2.36 35.74
CA HIS A 507 13.61 -2.50 34.40
C HIS A 507 14.28 -3.64 33.64
N HIS A 508 13.56 -4.74 33.45
CA HIS A 508 14.06 -5.90 32.71
C HIS A 508 13.18 -6.18 31.48
N ILE A 509 13.71 -5.86 30.29
CA ILE A 509 13.12 -6.24 29.01
C ILE A 509 14.08 -7.24 28.34
N PRO A 510 13.61 -8.47 28.03
CA PRO A 510 14.43 -9.45 27.35
C PRO A 510 15.02 -8.90 26.04
N PHE A 511 16.31 -9.13 25.84
CA PHE A 511 17.04 -8.71 24.64
C PHE A 511 17.05 -7.20 24.38
N HIS A 512 16.89 -6.38 25.42
CA HIS A 512 17.02 -4.92 25.34
C HIS A 512 17.84 -4.37 26.52
N SER A 513 18.72 -3.41 26.25
CA SER A 513 19.51 -2.70 27.26
C SER A 513 19.53 -1.21 26.91
N PRO A 514 18.93 -0.34 27.75
CA PRO A 514 18.96 1.10 27.52
C PRO A 514 20.38 1.67 27.41
N CYS A 515 21.34 1.08 28.15
CA CYS A 515 22.75 1.48 28.09
C CYS A 515 23.39 1.14 26.74
N PHE A 516 23.20 -0.07 26.22
CA PHE A 516 23.72 -0.45 24.90
C PHE A 516 23.03 0.31 23.78
N TYR A 517 21.71 0.50 23.89
CA TYR A 517 20.97 1.31 22.92
C TYR A 517 21.52 2.74 22.86
N ALA A 518 21.68 3.42 24.00
CA ALA A 518 22.22 4.78 24.03
C ALA A 518 23.66 4.87 23.49
N ALA A 519 24.50 3.89 23.83
CA ALA A 519 25.87 3.80 23.31
C ALA A 519 25.90 3.65 21.78
N ARG A 520 25.03 2.80 21.22
CA ARG A 520 24.92 2.62 19.77
C ARG A 520 24.34 3.85 19.09
N ALA A 521 23.26 4.42 19.61
CA ALA A 521 22.59 5.59 19.06
C ALA A 521 23.52 6.82 18.98
N LYS A 522 24.41 7.01 19.96
CA LYS A 522 25.41 8.09 19.95
C LYS A 522 26.39 8.00 18.77
N CYS A 523 26.64 6.79 18.26
CA CYS A 523 27.59 6.54 17.17
C CYS A 523 26.92 6.57 15.78
N VAL A 524 25.60 6.68 15.71
CA VAL A 524 24.85 6.68 14.45
C VAL A 524 25.02 8.01 13.72
N LYS A 525 25.29 7.94 12.42
CA LYS A 525 25.31 9.09 11.53
C LYS A 525 23.97 9.22 10.83
N SER A 526 23.32 10.36 11.00
CA SER A 526 22.03 10.70 10.38
C SER A 526 22.11 12.07 9.71
N ILE A 527 21.25 12.32 8.72
CA ILE A 527 21.14 13.64 8.07
C ILE A 527 20.63 14.70 9.05
N PRO A 528 19.53 14.48 9.80
CA PRO A 528 19.05 15.49 10.75
C PRO A 528 19.96 15.69 11.97
N GLY A 529 20.96 14.81 12.18
CA GLY A 529 21.85 14.85 13.34
C GLY A 529 21.06 14.84 14.65
N TYR A 530 20.10 13.92 14.78
CA TYR A 530 19.25 13.86 15.96
C TYR A 530 20.08 13.68 17.24
N ARG A 531 19.67 14.37 18.31
CA ARG A 531 20.32 14.29 19.64
C ARG A 531 19.42 13.62 20.67
N GLU A 532 18.12 13.61 20.41
CA GLU A 532 17.11 13.09 21.30
C GLU A 532 16.81 11.64 20.93
N LEU A 533 16.69 10.80 21.95
CA LEU A 533 16.31 9.41 21.80
C LEU A 533 14.80 9.29 22.02
N ALA A 534 14.11 8.66 21.09
CA ALA A 534 12.71 8.34 21.30
C ALA A 534 12.58 7.40 22.51
N PHE A 535 11.71 7.77 23.46
CA PHE A 535 11.54 7.02 24.70
C PHE A 535 11.24 5.52 24.47
N PRO A 536 10.38 5.10 23.51
CA PRO A 536 10.10 3.69 23.29
C PRO A 536 11.32 2.88 22.85
N ASP A 537 12.25 3.51 22.12
CA ASP A 537 13.45 2.85 21.60
C ASP A 537 14.56 2.79 22.66
N PHE A 538 14.70 3.85 23.47
CA PHE A 538 15.60 3.87 24.62
C PHE A 538 15.14 2.93 25.74
N TRP A 539 13.88 3.04 26.15
CA TRP A 539 13.30 2.27 27.24
C TRP A 539 13.02 0.82 26.84
N GLY A 540 12.73 0.59 25.56
CA GLY A 540 12.30 -0.70 25.04
C GLY A 540 10.83 -0.99 25.32
N HIS A 541 10.39 -2.16 24.86
CA HIS A 541 8.99 -2.56 24.98
C HIS A 541 8.79 -4.07 25.03
N GLN A 542 7.63 -4.47 25.53
CA GLN A 542 7.18 -5.86 25.62
C GLN A 542 6.02 -6.13 24.66
N PRO A 543 5.84 -7.39 24.20
CA PRO A 543 4.65 -7.76 23.44
C PRO A 543 3.38 -7.63 24.29
N SER A 544 2.25 -7.40 23.63
CA SER A 544 0.93 -7.48 24.28
C SER A 544 0.67 -8.93 24.73
N PRO A 545 0.25 -9.16 26.00
CA PRO A 545 -0.07 -10.51 26.48
C PRO A 545 -1.37 -11.06 25.88
N TYR A 546 -2.19 -10.21 25.25
CA TYR A 546 -3.47 -10.59 24.67
C TYR A 546 -3.45 -10.41 23.15
N SER A 547 -4.04 -11.39 22.45
CA SER A 547 -4.40 -11.25 21.04
C SER A 547 -5.60 -10.31 20.89
N LYS A 548 -5.61 -9.51 19.83
CA LYS A 548 -6.73 -8.62 19.50
C LYS A 548 -7.33 -9.03 18.15
N PRO A 549 -8.66 -9.02 18.00
CA PRO A 549 -9.29 -9.22 16.70
C PRO A 549 -8.94 -8.07 15.76
N VAL A 550 -9.02 -8.34 14.46
CA VAL A 550 -8.89 -7.32 13.41
C VAL A 550 -10.02 -6.30 13.57
N LEU A 551 -9.71 -5.01 13.40
CA LEU A 551 -10.71 -3.95 13.53
C LEU A 551 -11.76 -4.08 12.43
N GLU A 552 -13.03 -4.16 12.80
CA GLU A 552 -14.12 -4.09 11.83
C GLU A 552 -14.34 -2.65 11.36
N ARG A 553 -14.36 -2.48 10.04
CA ARG A 553 -14.66 -1.18 9.43
C ARG A 553 -16.16 -0.93 9.48
N LYS A 554 -16.58 0.15 10.16
CA LYS A 554 -17.97 0.59 10.16
C LYS A 554 -18.38 1.03 8.74
N HIS A 555 -19.58 0.62 8.31
CA HIS A 555 -20.17 1.07 7.06
C HIS A 555 -20.41 2.58 7.08
N GLY A 556 -20.13 3.28 5.98
CA GLY A 556 -20.39 4.72 5.84
C GLY A 556 -19.27 5.66 6.31
N VAL A 557 -18.29 5.20 7.10
CA VAL A 557 -17.23 6.08 7.67
C VAL A 557 -16.55 6.95 6.62
N GLN A 558 -16.18 6.38 5.47
CA GLN A 558 -15.54 7.15 4.40
C GLN A 558 -16.45 8.24 3.82
N ARG A 559 -17.75 7.96 3.71
CA ARG A 559 -18.74 8.95 3.27
C ARG A 559 -18.81 10.10 4.26
N ASP A 560 -18.82 9.80 5.56
CA ASP A 560 -18.86 10.81 6.63
C ASP A 560 -17.61 11.70 6.57
N LYS A 561 -16.42 11.12 6.39
CA LYS A 561 -15.17 11.90 6.29
C LYS A 561 -15.11 12.77 5.03
N VAL A 562 -15.61 12.27 3.89
CA VAL A 562 -15.77 13.07 2.68
C VAL A 562 -16.72 14.25 2.89
N LEU A 563 -17.84 14.01 3.57
CA LEU A 563 -18.80 15.08 3.89
C LEU A 563 -18.19 16.11 4.85
N ASP A 564 -17.38 15.68 5.81
CA ASP A 564 -16.64 16.59 6.68
C ASP A 564 -15.65 17.46 5.89
N ASP A 565 -14.94 16.90 4.90
CA ASP A 565 -14.05 17.68 4.03
C ASP A 565 -14.85 18.73 3.24
N VAL A 566 -16.01 18.35 2.68
CA VAL A 566 -16.93 19.30 2.03
C VAL A 566 -17.41 20.37 3.01
N ARG A 567 -17.70 20.00 4.26
CA ARG A 567 -18.10 20.95 5.32
C ARG A 567 -17.01 22.00 5.56
N ARG A 568 -15.73 21.61 5.58
CA ARG A 568 -14.60 22.56 5.74
C ARG A 568 -14.61 23.65 4.64
N LEU A 569 -14.99 23.29 3.42
CA LEU A 569 -15.07 24.23 2.28
C LEU A 569 -16.25 25.20 2.41
N ILE A 570 -17.44 24.71 2.76
CA ILE A 570 -18.68 25.51 2.79
C ILE A 570 -18.84 26.33 4.09
N GLN A 571 -18.18 25.92 5.18
CA GLN A 571 -18.25 26.55 6.50
C GLN A 571 -16.83 26.85 7.00
N PRO A 572 -16.14 27.86 6.42
CA PRO A 572 -14.75 28.16 6.77
C PRO A 572 -14.59 28.75 8.18
N GLY A 573 -15.67 29.26 8.81
CA GLY A 573 -15.65 29.81 10.16
C GLY A 573 -15.23 28.81 11.25
N ASP A 574 -15.36 27.50 10.98
CA ASP A 574 -14.97 26.43 11.91
C ASP A 574 -13.49 26.01 11.74
N VAL A 575 -12.77 26.57 10.77
CA VAL A 575 -11.40 26.16 10.40
C VAL A 575 -10.37 27.09 11.03
N VAL A 576 -9.42 26.52 11.78
CA VAL A 576 -8.34 27.27 12.47
C VAL A 576 -7.15 27.52 11.54
N GLY A 577 -6.69 26.49 10.81
CA GLY A 577 -5.60 26.60 9.83
C GLY A 577 -4.22 26.90 10.43
N ARG A 578 -3.98 26.56 11.70
CA ARG A 578 -2.73 26.90 12.41
C ARG A 578 -1.67 25.81 12.22
N THR A 579 -0.48 26.17 11.77
CA THR A 579 0.68 25.25 11.73
C THR A 579 1.27 25.12 13.14
N VAL A 580 1.28 23.91 13.69
CA VAL A 580 1.77 23.62 15.06
C VAL A 580 3.11 22.88 15.06
N PHE A 581 3.51 22.32 13.90
CA PHE A 581 4.80 21.70 13.69
C PHE A 581 5.19 21.82 12.22
N ASP A 582 6.43 22.21 11.95
CA ASP A 582 6.98 22.32 10.60
C ASP A 582 8.50 22.02 10.64
N LEU A 583 8.94 21.01 9.88
CA LEU A 583 10.35 20.67 9.71
C LEU A 583 11.09 21.69 8.84
N ASP A 584 10.41 22.32 7.89
CA ASP A 584 11.03 23.24 6.94
C ASP A 584 11.22 24.64 7.55
N ASP A 585 10.28 25.07 8.40
CA ASP A 585 10.36 26.33 9.15
C ASP A 585 10.04 26.12 10.64
N PRO A 586 11.04 25.70 11.45
CA PRO A 586 10.86 25.55 12.89
C PRO A 586 10.45 26.85 13.59
N SER A 587 10.83 28.01 13.03
CA SER A 587 10.58 29.34 13.63
C SER A 587 9.16 29.85 13.42
N GLY A 588 8.51 29.43 12.33
CA GLY A 588 7.10 29.71 12.02
C GLY A 588 6.10 28.83 12.76
N SER A 589 6.56 27.82 13.50
CA SER A 589 5.69 27.00 14.35
C SER A 589 5.25 27.81 15.58
N SER A 590 3.98 27.64 16.00
CA SER A 590 3.48 28.21 17.27
C SER A 590 3.33 27.09 18.33
N PRO A 591 4.43 26.46 18.79
CA PRO A 591 4.40 25.30 19.67
C PRO A 591 3.81 25.62 21.06
N ALA A 592 3.68 26.89 21.43
CA ALA A 592 3.21 27.35 22.73
C ALA A 592 1.75 27.85 22.75
N ALA A 593 0.96 27.60 21.70
CA ALA A 593 -0.43 28.05 21.71
C ALA A 593 -1.27 27.19 22.68
N PRO A 594 -2.01 27.80 23.63
CA PRO A 594 -2.78 27.04 24.61
C PRO A 594 -3.87 26.21 23.93
N GLY A 595 -3.92 24.91 24.27
CA GLY A 595 -4.98 24.00 23.83
C GLY A 595 -4.73 23.23 22.52
N CYS A 596 -3.53 23.28 21.93
CA CYS A 596 -3.15 22.42 20.79
C CYS A 596 -2.15 21.32 21.18
N LEU A 597 -2.07 20.29 20.34
CA LEU A 597 -1.05 19.24 20.48
C LEU A 597 0.31 19.72 19.99
N THR A 598 1.38 19.28 20.67
CA THR A 598 2.77 19.46 20.24
C THR A 598 3.26 18.19 19.57
N PHE A 599 4.02 18.32 18.48
CA PHE A 599 4.56 17.19 17.71
C PHE A 599 6.09 17.22 17.67
N PHE A 600 6.71 16.05 17.56
CA PHE A 600 8.16 15.94 17.39
C PHE A 600 8.53 14.67 16.59
N SER A 601 9.52 14.76 15.71
CA SER A 601 9.96 13.64 14.85
C SER A 601 11.47 13.58 14.62
N LYS A 602 12.26 14.41 15.31
CA LYS A 602 13.71 14.51 15.10
C LYS A 602 14.48 13.52 16.00
N PHE A 603 14.21 12.24 15.78
CA PHE A 603 14.85 11.08 16.41
C PHE A 603 15.02 9.95 15.38
N GLU A 604 15.74 8.88 15.73
CA GLU A 604 16.00 7.76 14.81
C GLU A 604 14.70 7.14 14.26
N SER A 605 14.62 6.94 12.94
CA SER A 605 13.42 6.47 12.23
C SER A 605 12.18 7.38 12.31
N GLY A 606 12.28 8.56 12.92
CA GLY A 606 11.20 9.53 13.00
C GLY A 606 10.82 10.10 11.63
N ASN A 607 9.52 10.18 11.35
CA ASN A 607 8.99 10.79 10.13
C ASN A 607 7.64 11.46 10.39
N LEU A 608 7.68 12.79 10.35
CA LEU A 608 6.58 13.74 10.24
C LEU A 608 7.21 15.04 9.75
N ARG A 609 6.67 15.66 8.70
CA ARG A 609 7.17 16.92 8.14
C ARG A 609 6.41 18.13 8.65
N LYS A 610 5.08 18.06 8.65
CA LYS A 610 4.24 19.20 9.03
C LYS A 610 2.95 18.74 9.69
N ALA A 611 2.49 19.48 10.69
CA ALA A 611 1.20 19.29 11.33
C ALA A 611 0.43 20.62 11.39
N ILE A 612 -0.80 20.60 10.88
CA ILE A 612 -1.69 21.76 10.80
C ILE A 612 -2.94 21.45 11.60
N GLN A 613 -3.19 22.23 12.65
CA GLN A 613 -4.44 22.20 13.38
C GLN A 613 -5.54 22.85 12.52
N VAL A 614 -6.42 22.02 11.97
CA VAL A 614 -7.52 22.47 11.12
C VAL A 614 -8.79 22.75 11.92
N ARG A 615 -9.02 22.05 13.04
CA ARG A 615 -10.05 22.37 14.07
C ARG A 615 -9.51 22.08 15.47
N GLU A 616 -10.27 22.37 16.52
CA GLU A 616 -9.82 22.19 17.93
C GLU A 616 -9.13 20.84 18.18
N PHE A 617 -9.74 19.73 17.74
CA PHE A 617 -9.22 18.37 17.91
C PHE A 617 -8.92 17.66 16.57
N GLU A 618 -8.64 18.41 15.51
CA GLU A 618 -8.47 17.86 14.16
C GLU A 618 -7.19 18.40 13.52
N TYR A 619 -6.34 17.48 13.06
CA TYR A 619 -5.00 17.80 12.55
C TYR A 619 -4.77 17.16 11.18
N ASP A 620 -4.34 17.96 10.22
CA ASP A 620 -3.84 17.47 8.94
C ASP A 620 -2.31 17.34 9.04
N LEU A 621 -1.79 16.16 8.71
CA LEU A 621 -0.40 15.76 8.83
C LEU A 621 0.19 15.48 7.45
N ILE A 622 1.45 15.86 7.27
CA ILE A 622 2.20 15.65 6.04
C ILE A 622 3.46 14.88 6.39
N MET A 623 3.65 13.73 5.77
CA MET A 623 4.87 12.93 5.94
C MET A 623 6.00 13.50 5.10
N ASN A 624 7.23 13.36 5.57
CA ASN A 624 8.39 13.69 4.76
C ASN A 624 8.57 12.63 3.66
N ALA A 625 8.97 13.07 2.47
CA ALA A 625 9.39 12.15 1.41
C ALA A 625 10.70 11.46 1.79
N ASP A 626 10.99 10.33 1.15
CA ASP A 626 12.30 9.69 1.30
C ASP A 626 13.41 10.66 0.88
N VAL A 627 14.55 10.60 1.58
CA VAL A 627 15.72 11.44 1.29
C VAL A 627 16.06 11.44 -0.21
N ASN A 628 16.37 12.62 -0.75
CA ASN A 628 16.67 12.82 -2.17
C ASN A 628 15.53 12.42 -3.15
N SER A 629 14.33 12.18 -2.65
CA SER A 629 13.13 11.85 -3.44
C SER A 629 12.02 12.91 -3.26
N SER A 630 10.98 12.79 -4.07
CA SER A 630 9.70 13.52 -3.94
C SER A 630 8.51 12.55 -3.80
N GLN A 631 8.80 11.29 -3.46
CA GLN A 631 7.83 10.19 -3.41
C GLN A 631 7.99 9.37 -2.11
N HIS A 632 7.17 8.32 -1.98
CA HIS A 632 7.26 7.29 -0.94
C HIS A 632 6.73 7.72 0.44
N HIS A 633 5.56 8.33 0.44
CA HIS A 633 4.87 8.79 1.65
C HIS A 633 3.96 7.69 2.25
N GLN A 634 4.48 6.91 3.21
CA GLN A 634 3.67 5.91 3.93
C GLN A 634 4.15 5.63 5.35
N TRP A 635 5.46 5.60 5.58
CA TRP A 635 6.01 5.44 6.92
C TRP A 635 5.78 6.71 7.73
N PHE A 636 5.36 6.54 8.98
CA PHE A 636 5.25 7.62 9.94
C PHE A 636 5.67 7.10 11.31
N TYR A 637 6.41 7.93 12.03
CA TYR A 637 6.78 7.69 13.42
C TYR A 637 7.06 9.04 14.06
N PHE A 638 6.19 9.46 14.96
CA PHE A 638 6.29 10.77 15.59
C PHE A 638 5.73 10.75 17.01
N GLU A 639 6.17 11.71 17.78
CA GLU A 639 5.77 11.97 19.15
C GLU A 639 4.67 13.04 19.18
N VAL A 640 3.76 12.91 20.14
CA VAL A 640 2.65 13.82 20.42
C VAL A 640 2.62 14.11 21.92
N ARG A 641 2.40 15.38 22.30
CA ARG A 641 2.23 15.86 23.68
C ARG A 641 1.01 16.77 23.83
N ASP A 642 0.77 17.21 25.06
CA ASP A 642 -0.20 18.25 25.43
C ASP A 642 -1.66 17.88 25.09
N MET A 643 -1.94 16.57 25.16
CA MET A 643 -3.25 16.01 24.91
C MET A 643 -4.18 16.09 26.14
N LYS A 644 -5.47 16.25 25.85
CA LYS A 644 -6.55 16.05 26.81
C LYS A 644 -6.89 14.56 26.89
N ALA A 645 -7.03 14.03 28.11
CA ALA A 645 -7.42 12.64 28.32
C ALA A 645 -8.83 12.34 27.79
N ALA A 646 -9.02 11.16 27.22
CA ALA A 646 -10.29 10.62 26.73
C ALA A 646 -11.03 11.44 25.65
N VAL A 647 -10.44 12.54 25.16
CA VAL A 647 -10.95 13.33 24.04
C VAL A 647 -10.54 12.68 22.71
N PRO A 648 -11.46 12.54 21.73
CA PRO A 648 -11.11 12.02 20.41
C PRO A 648 -10.39 13.09 19.57
N TYR A 649 -9.11 12.86 19.31
CA TYR A 649 -8.31 13.62 18.35
C TYR A 649 -8.33 12.93 16.99
N ARG A 650 -8.69 13.66 15.94
CA ARG A 650 -8.67 13.19 14.56
C ARG A 650 -7.37 13.64 13.88
N PHE A 651 -6.66 12.68 13.29
CA PHE A 651 -5.48 12.92 12.46
C PHE A 651 -5.78 12.53 11.02
N ASN A 652 -5.34 13.34 10.06
CA ASN A 652 -5.48 13.10 8.64
C ASN A 652 -4.10 13.18 7.98
N ILE A 653 -3.49 12.06 7.60
CA ILE A 653 -2.26 12.07 6.80
C ILE A 653 -2.66 12.26 5.34
N ILE A 654 -2.38 13.43 4.76
CA ILE A 654 -3.00 13.90 3.50
C ILE A 654 -2.17 13.64 2.24
N ASN A 655 -0.93 13.17 2.36
CA ASN A 655 -0.02 12.98 1.23
C ASN A 655 0.29 11.51 0.91
N CYS A 656 -0.58 10.56 1.26
CA CYS A 656 -0.35 9.17 0.89
C CYS A 656 -0.53 8.94 -0.62
N GLU A 657 0.21 8.00 -1.21
CA GLU A 657 0.27 7.84 -2.69
C GLU A 657 -0.42 6.59 -3.24
N LYS A 658 -0.63 5.58 -2.38
CA LYS A 658 -1.20 4.31 -2.78
C LYS A 658 -2.69 4.47 -3.07
N PHE A 659 -3.22 3.71 -4.03
CA PHE A 659 -4.65 3.79 -4.33
C PHE A 659 -5.53 3.15 -3.23
N ASN A 660 -4.96 2.22 -2.47
CA ASN A 660 -5.62 1.49 -1.41
C ASN A 660 -4.64 1.10 -0.29
N SER A 661 -5.15 0.73 0.88
CA SER A 661 -4.36 0.42 2.06
C SER A 661 -5.01 -0.63 2.96
N GLN A 662 -4.20 -1.42 3.67
CA GLN A 662 -4.68 -2.37 4.69
C GLN A 662 -5.45 -1.72 5.84
N PHE A 663 -5.34 -0.40 6.04
CA PHE A 663 -6.20 0.34 6.96
C PHE A 663 -7.69 0.23 6.60
N ASN A 664 -8.03 0.07 5.31
CA ASN A 664 -9.41 -0.19 4.89
C ASN A 664 -9.90 -1.61 5.23
N TYR A 665 -8.99 -2.52 5.60
CA TYR A 665 -9.24 -3.94 5.86
C TYR A 665 -8.90 -4.35 7.31
N GLY A 666 -8.88 -3.36 8.21
CA GLY A 666 -8.80 -3.54 9.66
C GLY A 666 -7.40 -3.44 10.28
N MET A 667 -6.39 -3.06 9.50
CA MET A 667 -5.10 -2.67 10.07
C MET A 667 -5.27 -1.47 11.00
N GLN A 668 -4.51 -1.46 12.09
CA GLN A 668 -4.43 -0.35 13.03
C GLN A 668 -2.97 0.09 13.18
N LEU A 669 -2.78 1.39 13.37
CA LEU A 669 -1.48 1.95 13.74
C LEU A 669 -1.13 1.51 15.18
N VAL A 670 0.09 1.81 15.62
CA VAL A 670 0.52 1.53 16.99
C VAL A 670 0.75 2.81 17.77
N MET A 671 0.41 2.78 19.05
CA MET A 671 0.65 3.85 20.00
C MET A 671 1.47 3.34 21.18
N TYR A 672 2.42 4.13 21.66
CA TYR A 672 3.17 3.90 22.89
C TYR A 672 2.94 5.07 23.85
N SER A 673 2.57 4.80 25.11
CA SER A 673 2.42 5.81 26.15
C SER A 673 3.60 5.72 27.12
N VAL A 674 4.30 6.84 27.30
CA VAL A 674 5.41 6.93 28.25
C VAL A 674 4.91 6.73 29.68
N ARG A 675 3.75 7.30 30.02
CA ARG A 675 3.16 7.12 31.35
C ARG A 675 2.80 5.66 31.65
N GLU A 676 2.25 4.93 30.69
CA GLU A 676 1.98 3.50 30.85
C GLU A 676 3.28 2.70 31.01
N ALA A 677 4.32 3.05 30.27
CA ALA A 677 5.63 2.42 30.36
C ALA A 677 6.27 2.60 31.75
N LEU A 678 6.25 3.81 32.30
CA LEU A 678 6.73 4.12 33.64
C LEU A 678 5.92 3.43 34.75
N GLN A 679 4.68 3.03 34.47
CA GLN A 679 3.84 2.22 35.35
C GLN A 679 4.09 0.70 35.18
N GLY A 680 5.18 0.29 34.53
CA GLY A 680 5.51 -1.12 34.31
C GLY A 680 4.77 -1.77 33.14
N ARG A 681 4.16 -0.98 32.24
CA ARG A 681 3.45 -1.49 31.05
C ARG A 681 4.06 -0.95 29.75
N PRO A 682 5.37 -1.13 29.48
CA PRO A 682 6.06 -0.58 28.31
C PRO A 682 5.65 -1.32 27.04
N ARG A 683 4.53 -0.95 26.41
CA ARG A 683 3.94 -1.70 25.30
C ARG A 683 3.49 -0.79 24.18
N TRP A 684 3.78 -1.21 22.96
CA TRP A 684 3.09 -0.72 21.78
C TRP A 684 1.71 -1.38 21.69
N ILE A 685 0.66 -0.56 21.63
CA ILE A 685 -0.71 -1.04 21.49
C ILE A 685 -1.27 -0.66 20.12
N ARG A 686 -2.00 -1.57 19.48
CA ARG A 686 -2.83 -1.22 18.32
C ARG A 686 -3.85 -0.16 18.73
N ALA A 687 -3.89 0.93 17.99
CA ALA A 687 -4.67 2.13 18.30
C ALA A 687 -5.37 2.68 17.05
N GLY A 688 -6.35 3.56 17.28
CA GLY A 688 -7.14 4.19 16.23
C GLY A 688 -8.54 3.62 16.11
N GLN A 689 -9.50 4.52 15.90
CA GLN A 689 -10.90 4.23 15.57
C GLN A 689 -11.29 5.05 14.34
N GLU A 690 -12.42 4.70 13.71
CA GLU A 690 -12.94 5.39 12.51
C GLU A 690 -11.91 5.53 11.39
N ILE A 691 -11.07 4.50 11.26
CA ILE A 691 -9.97 4.50 10.29
C ILE A 691 -10.53 4.37 8.88
N CYS A 692 -10.12 5.25 7.98
CA CYS A 692 -10.34 5.03 6.55
C CYS A 692 -9.24 5.64 5.69
N TYR A 693 -9.09 5.07 4.49
CA TYR A 693 -8.12 5.48 3.49
C TYR A 693 -8.84 5.79 2.17
N TYR A 694 -8.73 7.02 1.67
CA TYR A 694 -9.50 7.47 0.50
C TYR A 694 -8.82 8.57 -0.31
N LYS A 695 -9.11 8.61 -1.62
CA LYS A 695 -8.62 9.65 -2.54
C LYS A 695 -9.10 11.04 -2.10
N ASN A 696 -8.17 11.98 -1.98
CA ASN A 696 -8.46 13.36 -1.60
C ASN A 696 -8.35 14.33 -2.79
N HIS A 697 -8.42 15.64 -2.51
CA HIS A 697 -8.45 16.69 -3.53
C HIS A 697 -7.06 17.26 -3.88
N TYR A 698 -6.01 16.85 -3.17
CA TYR A 698 -4.64 17.31 -3.42
C TYR A 698 -4.05 16.64 -4.67
N ARG A 699 -3.56 17.44 -5.61
CA ARG A 699 -2.93 16.97 -6.84
C ARG A 699 -1.44 16.68 -6.61
N CYS A 700 -0.97 15.57 -7.17
CA CYS A 700 0.45 15.28 -7.27
C CYS A 700 1.04 16.12 -8.43
N SER A 701 2.21 16.72 -8.21
CA SER A 701 3.00 17.27 -9.32
C SER A 701 3.47 16.14 -10.24
N ALA A 702 3.85 16.44 -11.48
CA ALA A 702 4.39 15.43 -12.40
C ALA A 702 5.64 14.72 -11.83
N ALA A 703 6.48 15.44 -11.07
CA ALA A 703 7.64 14.88 -10.38
C ALA A 703 7.24 13.90 -9.25
N ALA A 704 6.26 14.28 -8.42
CA ALA A 704 5.73 13.40 -7.35
C ALA A 704 4.89 12.23 -7.90
N GLY A 705 4.31 12.37 -9.09
CA GLY A 705 3.49 11.35 -9.74
C GLY A 705 4.29 10.26 -10.47
N GLY A 706 5.63 10.33 -10.49
CA GLY A 706 6.48 9.42 -11.26
C GLY A 706 6.38 9.66 -12.77
N GLY A 707 6.20 10.92 -13.18
CA GLY A 707 6.03 11.31 -14.58
C GLY A 707 4.59 11.26 -15.09
N VAL A 708 3.66 10.63 -14.35
CA VAL A 708 2.24 10.56 -14.72
C VAL A 708 1.51 11.82 -14.27
N ARG A 709 0.96 12.58 -15.23
CA ARG A 709 0.14 13.77 -14.96
C ARG A 709 -1.23 13.37 -14.39
N GLY A 710 -1.80 14.20 -13.51
CA GLY A 710 -3.17 14.04 -13.01
C GLY A 710 -3.38 13.06 -11.86
N ARG A 711 -2.30 12.56 -11.21
CA ARG A 711 -2.42 11.76 -9.99
C ARG A 711 -2.87 12.62 -8.80
N PHE A 712 -3.58 11.98 -7.86
CA PHE A 712 -4.03 12.60 -6.61
C PHE A 712 -3.45 11.86 -5.43
N TYR A 713 -3.27 12.57 -4.33
CA TYR A 713 -2.96 11.97 -3.04
C TYR A 713 -4.21 11.33 -2.41
N TYR A 714 -3.94 10.57 -1.36
CA TYR A 714 -4.90 9.86 -0.55
C TYR A 714 -4.73 10.28 0.90
N THR A 715 -5.84 10.30 1.62
CA THR A 715 -5.87 10.60 3.04
C THR A 715 -6.03 9.32 3.85
N LEU A 716 -5.11 9.06 4.78
CA LEU A 716 -5.35 8.15 5.90
C LEU A 716 -5.88 8.97 7.07
N THR A 717 -7.11 8.72 7.49
CA THR A 717 -7.69 9.37 8.69
C THR A 717 -7.95 8.35 9.78
N PHE A 718 -7.73 8.75 11.03
CA PHE A 718 -7.99 7.96 12.22
C PHE A 718 -8.19 8.85 13.44
N SER A 719 -8.99 8.36 14.38
CA SER A 719 -9.29 9.02 15.66
C SER A 719 -8.59 8.30 16.82
N ILE A 720 -7.89 9.04 17.68
CA ILE A 720 -7.22 8.52 18.88
C ILE A 720 -7.82 9.18 20.12
N LYS A 721 -8.07 8.36 21.15
CA LYS A 721 -8.34 8.84 22.50
C LYS A 721 -7.13 8.51 23.35
N PHE A 722 -6.46 9.55 23.85
CA PHE A 722 -5.30 9.36 24.71
C PHE A 722 -5.76 8.97 26.13
N PRO A 723 -5.12 7.98 26.77
CA PRO A 723 -5.56 7.47 28.07
C PRO A 723 -5.31 8.46 29.20
N HIS A 724 -4.25 9.26 29.10
CA HIS A 724 -3.77 10.12 30.18
C HIS A 724 -3.65 11.56 29.72
N LYS A 725 -3.87 12.50 30.65
CA LYS A 725 -3.52 13.91 30.44
C LYS A 725 -2.02 14.10 30.62
N ASP A 726 -1.46 15.07 29.92
CA ASP A 726 -0.07 15.52 30.03
C ASP A 726 0.97 14.41 29.77
N ASP A 727 0.58 13.37 29.03
CA ASP A 727 1.42 12.23 28.63
C ASP A 727 2.31 12.59 27.43
N VAL A 728 3.27 11.72 27.16
CA VAL A 728 4.01 11.72 25.90
C VAL A 728 3.65 10.42 25.19
N CYS A 729 3.04 10.55 24.02
CA CYS A 729 2.62 9.41 23.22
C CYS A 729 3.35 9.38 21.89
N TYR A 730 3.76 8.20 21.47
CA TYR A 730 4.36 7.98 20.15
C TYR A 730 3.39 7.24 19.26
N LEU A 731 3.21 7.70 18.03
CA LEU A 731 2.38 7.07 17.01
C LEU A 731 3.27 6.60 15.86
N ALA A 732 3.10 5.35 15.43
CA ALA A 732 3.86 4.79 14.31
C ALA A 732 2.98 3.95 13.37
N TYR A 733 3.39 3.90 12.10
CA TYR A 733 2.72 3.10 11.05
C TYR A 733 2.64 1.62 11.43
N HIS A 734 3.72 1.11 12.01
CA HIS A 734 3.85 -0.24 12.55
C HIS A 734 4.91 -0.25 13.67
N TYR A 735 5.07 -1.36 14.39
CA TYR A 735 6.05 -1.48 15.49
C TYR A 735 7.46 -1.09 15.02
N PRO A 736 8.04 0.02 15.50
CA PRO A 736 9.37 0.45 15.07
C PRO A 736 10.44 -0.60 15.38
N TYR A 737 11.53 -0.56 14.61
CA TYR A 737 12.74 -1.35 14.86
C TYR A 737 13.89 -0.53 14.27
N THR A 738 14.59 0.20 15.13
CA THR A 738 15.65 1.13 14.71
C THR A 738 16.97 0.39 14.44
N TYR A 739 17.91 1.05 13.79
CA TYR A 739 19.25 0.50 13.56
C TYR A 739 20.01 0.35 14.88
N SER A 740 19.89 1.32 15.79
CA SER A 740 20.48 1.22 17.14
C SER A 740 19.89 0.07 17.95
N THR A 741 18.57 -0.18 17.85
CA THR A 741 17.92 -1.37 18.44
C THR A 741 18.51 -2.65 17.86
N MET A 742 18.77 -2.71 16.55
CA MET A 742 19.43 -3.86 15.93
C MET A 742 20.83 -4.08 16.50
N MET A 743 21.68 -3.06 16.47
CA MET A 743 23.07 -3.19 16.93
C MET A 743 23.15 -3.56 18.41
N SER A 744 22.33 -2.92 19.25
CA SER A 744 22.23 -3.27 20.67
C SER A 744 21.73 -4.71 20.87
N HIS A 745 20.78 -5.17 20.05
CA HIS A 745 20.29 -6.54 20.14
C HIS A 745 21.39 -7.55 19.78
N LEU A 746 22.20 -7.29 18.75
CA LEU A 746 23.34 -8.13 18.38
C LEU A 746 24.38 -8.23 19.52
N ASP A 747 24.69 -7.10 20.17
CA ASP A 747 25.60 -7.08 21.33
C ASP A 747 25.09 -7.97 22.48
N ILE A 748 23.78 -7.97 22.72
CA ILE A 748 23.16 -8.80 23.77
C ILE A 748 23.20 -10.29 23.39
N LEU A 749 22.93 -10.64 22.12
CA LEU A 749 23.02 -12.04 21.66
C LEU A 749 24.46 -12.56 21.73
N GLU A 750 25.42 -11.73 21.34
CA GLU A 750 26.85 -12.01 21.44
C GLU A 750 27.26 -12.35 22.89
N GLN A 751 26.80 -11.55 23.86
CA GLN A 751 27.12 -11.75 25.27
C GLN A 751 26.43 -12.97 25.88
N ASN A 752 25.19 -13.24 25.50
CA ASN A 752 24.37 -14.30 26.10
C ASN A 752 24.54 -15.68 25.44
N ARG A 753 25.20 -15.78 24.28
CA ARG A 753 25.42 -17.08 23.61
C ARG A 753 26.31 -17.98 24.47
N ASN A 754 26.20 -19.29 24.27
CA ASN A 754 27.18 -20.24 24.78
C ASN A 754 28.39 -20.31 23.82
N PRO A 755 29.56 -19.74 24.16
CA PRO A 755 30.71 -19.68 23.25
C PRO A 755 31.33 -21.05 22.98
N LYS A 756 31.05 -22.07 23.81
CA LYS A 756 31.52 -23.45 23.58
C LYS A 756 30.69 -24.19 22.55
N LYS A 757 29.45 -23.77 22.31
CA LYS A 757 28.51 -24.43 21.39
C LYS A 757 28.26 -23.63 20.12
N VAL A 758 28.26 -22.30 20.21
CA VAL A 758 27.84 -21.41 19.12
C VAL A 758 29.04 -20.61 18.63
N TYR A 759 29.48 -20.89 17.42
CA TYR A 759 30.38 -20.02 16.68
C TYR A 759 29.58 -18.80 16.23
N TRP A 760 30.08 -17.62 16.60
CA TRP A 760 29.50 -16.33 16.26
C TRP A 760 30.63 -15.41 15.84
N ARG A 761 30.51 -14.83 14.65
CA ARG A 761 31.41 -13.79 14.18
C ARG A 761 30.60 -12.65 13.60
N GLN A 762 30.70 -11.47 14.21
CA GLN A 762 30.12 -10.23 13.71
C GLN A 762 31.20 -9.43 12.98
N GLN A 763 30.99 -9.20 11.69
CA GLN A 763 31.88 -8.42 10.83
C GLN A 763 31.12 -7.24 10.23
N THR A 764 31.84 -6.30 9.63
CA THR A 764 31.25 -5.21 8.85
C THR A 764 31.37 -5.55 7.37
N LEU A 765 30.23 -5.76 6.69
CA LEU A 765 30.18 -6.03 5.26
C LEU A 765 30.75 -4.85 4.46
N CYS A 766 30.32 -3.64 4.82
CA CYS A 766 30.76 -2.38 4.24
C CYS A 766 30.29 -1.21 5.11
N GLN A 767 30.78 -0.01 4.80
CA GLN A 767 30.14 1.24 5.24
C GLN A 767 29.00 1.58 4.28
N THR A 768 27.87 2.02 4.81
CA THR A 768 26.76 2.55 4.02
C THR A 768 27.12 3.91 3.42
N LEU A 769 26.23 4.46 2.58
CA LEU A 769 26.44 5.76 1.94
C LEU A 769 26.54 6.90 2.98
N GLY A 770 25.79 6.81 4.08
CA GLY A 770 25.87 7.70 5.24
C GLY A 770 27.03 7.39 6.20
N GLY A 771 27.85 6.37 5.90
CA GLY A 771 29.02 5.99 6.69
C GLY A 771 28.69 5.28 8.00
N ASN A 772 27.57 4.55 8.05
CA ASN A 772 27.19 3.64 9.13
C ASN A 772 27.64 2.21 8.78
N PRO A 773 28.03 1.37 9.74
CA PRO A 773 28.44 0.01 9.44
C PRO A 773 27.25 -0.89 9.07
N CYS A 774 27.37 -1.65 7.99
CA CYS A 774 26.41 -2.70 7.63
C CYS A 774 26.90 -4.05 8.21
N PRO A 775 26.24 -4.60 9.24
CA PRO A 775 26.72 -5.82 9.90
C PRO A 775 26.50 -7.07 9.05
N LEU A 776 27.47 -8.00 9.13
CA LEU A 776 27.40 -9.36 8.60
C LEU A 776 27.67 -10.35 9.73
N LEU A 777 26.77 -11.29 9.95
CA LEU A 777 26.87 -12.30 10.99
C LEU A 777 27.19 -13.65 10.39
N THR A 778 28.02 -14.42 11.10
CA THR A 778 28.30 -15.83 10.82
C THR A 778 27.90 -16.64 12.04
N ILE A 779 26.92 -17.52 11.90
CA ILE A 779 26.42 -18.36 13.00
C ILE A 779 26.49 -19.83 12.57
N THR A 780 27.18 -20.66 13.36
CA THR A 780 27.24 -22.12 13.17
C THR A 780 27.61 -22.81 14.49
N ALA A 781 27.68 -24.14 14.52
CA ALA A 781 28.10 -24.87 15.71
C ALA A 781 29.62 -24.79 15.85
N MET A 782 30.14 -24.65 17.07
CA MET A 782 31.57 -24.86 17.31
C MET A 782 31.99 -26.28 16.89
N PRO A 783 33.24 -26.49 16.42
CA PRO A 783 33.74 -27.83 16.18
C PRO A 783 33.79 -28.63 17.50
N GLU A 784 33.52 -29.94 17.43
CA GLU A 784 33.48 -30.80 18.63
C GLU A 784 34.86 -30.95 19.29
N SER A 785 35.92 -30.96 18.48
CA SER A 785 37.30 -30.94 18.93
C SER A 785 38.20 -30.19 17.93
N LYS A 786 39.47 -30.00 18.30
CA LYS A 786 40.50 -29.45 17.40
C LYS A 786 41.08 -30.49 16.43
N ASN A 787 40.51 -31.70 16.39
CA ASN A 787 40.97 -32.74 15.48
C ASN A 787 40.68 -32.35 14.02
N ARG A 788 41.57 -32.73 13.11
CA ARG A 788 41.46 -32.40 11.68
C ARG A 788 40.09 -32.78 11.09
N HIS A 789 39.55 -33.92 11.47
CA HIS A 789 38.23 -34.39 11.01
C HIS A 789 37.10 -33.42 11.39
N ASP A 790 37.06 -32.95 12.64
CA ASP A 790 35.97 -32.09 13.13
C ASP A 790 36.10 -30.66 12.59
N LEU A 791 37.34 -30.20 12.37
CA LEU A 791 37.60 -28.94 11.68
C LEU A 791 37.22 -29.01 10.19
N GLU A 792 37.51 -30.12 9.52
CA GLU A 792 37.11 -30.35 8.14
C GLU A 792 35.59 -30.44 7.99
N GLN A 793 34.91 -31.11 8.94
CA GLN A 793 33.46 -31.12 9.03
C GLN A 793 32.91 -29.70 9.23
N PHE A 794 33.51 -28.90 10.11
CA PHE A 794 33.13 -27.50 10.34
C PHE A 794 33.24 -26.66 9.06
N CYS A 795 34.40 -26.66 8.40
CA CYS A 795 34.67 -25.86 7.21
C CYS A 795 33.86 -26.31 5.98
N SER A 796 33.43 -27.58 5.91
CA SER A 796 32.70 -28.15 4.77
C SER A 796 31.18 -27.97 4.83
N ARG A 797 30.62 -27.51 5.95
CA ARG A 797 29.17 -27.27 6.10
C ARG A 797 28.61 -26.33 5.02
N PRO A 798 27.47 -26.64 4.39
CA PRO A 798 26.87 -25.75 3.39
C PRO A 798 26.35 -24.44 3.97
N TYR A 799 26.30 -23.39 3.12
CA TYR A 799 25.82 -22.07 3.50
C TYR A 799 24.31 -21.89 3.37
N VAL A 800 23.73 -21.11 4.28
CA VAL A 800 22.42 -20.47 4.17
C VAL A 800 22.64 -18.96 4.28
N PHE A 801 22.15 -18.20 3.30
CA PHE A 801 22.34 -16.74 3.25
C PHE A 801 21.02 -16.02 3.46
N LEU A 802 20.93 -15.19 4.50
CA LEU A 802 19.71 -14.47 4.86
C LEU A 802 19.95 -12.98 4.86
N THR A 803 19.02 -12.22 4.27
CA THR A 803 19.03 -10.75 4.32
C THR A 803 17.68 -10.24 4.80
N ALA A 804 17.66 -9.04 5.35
CA ALA A 804 16.42 -8.38 5.70
C ALA A 804 16.52 -6.87 5.51
N ARG A 805 15.34 -6.26 5.47
CA ARG A 805 15.16 -4.81 5.64
C ARG A 805 15.91 -3.96 4.62
N VAL A 806 15.82 -4.33 3.35
CA VAL A 806 16.27 -3.50 2.23
C VAL A 806 15.37 -2.28 2.01
N HIS A 807 14.07 -2.38 2.31
CA HIS A 807 13.15 -1.24 2.33
C HIS A 807 12.93 -0.73 3.76
N PRO A 808 13.35 0.49 4.10
CA PRO A 808 13.38 0.99 5.47
C PRO A 808 12.08 0.95 6.27
N GLY A 809 10.92 1.15 5.63
CA GLY A 809 9.62 1.17 6.31
C GLY A 809 9.08 -0.22 6.68
N GLU A 810 9.72 -1.30 6.23
CA GLU A 810 9.27 -2.69 6.44
C GLU A 810 9.65 -3.26 7.81
N SER A 811 9.22 -2.56 8.88
CA SER A 811 9.50 -2.81 10.31
C SER A 811 9.35 -4.28 10.73
N ASN A 812 8.31 -4.92 10.24
CA ASN A 812 8.01 -6.32 10.48
C ASN A 812 9.11 -7.29 10.02
N SER A 813 9.83 -7.02 8.93
CA SER A 813 10.93 -7.89 8.48
C SER A 813 12.10 -7.96 9.48
N SER A 814 12.39 -6.87 10.21
CA SER A 814 13.39 -6.89 11.27
C SER A 814 12.92 -7.68 12.48
N TRP A 815 11.62 -7.65 12.80
CA TRP A 815 11.05 -8.46 13.87
C TRP A 815 11.11 -9.96 13.56
N VAL A 816 10.87 -10.36 12.31
CA VAL A 816 11.06 -11.74 11.85
C VAL A 816 12.54 -12.12 11.94
N MET A 817 13.45 -11.25 11.47
CA MET A 817 14.90 -11.49 11.56
C MET A 817 15.39 -11.59 13.01
N LYS A 818 14.87 -10.77 13.94
CA LYS A 818 15.14 -10.87 15.38
C LYS A 818 14.80 -12.27 15.91
N GLY A 819 13.61 -12.78 15.59
CA GLY A 819 13.22 -14.15 15.97
C GLY A 819 14.13 -15.23 15.36
N THR A 820 14.53 -15.07 14.09
CA THR A 820 15.50 -15.98 13.45
C THR A 820 16.83 -15.99 14.20
N LEU A 821 17.38 -14.83 14.55
CA LEU A 821 18.66 -14.72 15.26
C LEU A 821 18.58 -15.32 16.67
N GLU A 822 17.55 -14.97 17.44
CA GLU A 822 17.33 -15.52 18.79
C GLU A 822 17.21 -17.04 18.76
N PHE A 823 16.43 -17.59 17.84
CA PHE A 823 16.32 -19.03 17.66
C PHE A 823 17.67 -19.67 17.31
N LEU A 824 18.40 -19.10 16.35
CA LEU A 824 19.69 -19.60 15.89
C LEU A 824 20.80 -19.50 16.93
N VAL A 825 20.69 -18.70 17.99
CA VAL A 825 21.68 -18.68 19.10
C VAL A 825 21.19 -19.41 20.36
N SER A 826 19.91 -19.77 20.41
CA SER A 826 19.29 -20.47 21.55
C SER A 826 19.86 -21.88 21.79
N SER A 827 19.53 -22.46 22.94
CA SER A 827 19.82 -23.86 23.27
C SER A 827 18.79 -24.86 22.74
N ASP A 828 17.88 -24.44 21.85
CA ASP A 828 16.88 -25.33 21.26
C ASP A 828 17.57 -26.47 20.47
N PRO A 829 17.17 -27.75 20.66
CA PRO A 829 17.77 -28.88 19.97
C PRO A 829 17.72 -28.77 18.43
N ILE A 830 16.66 -28.18 17.87
CA ILE A 830 16.53 -27.94 16.43
C ILE A 830 17.53 -26.87 15.99
N ALA A 831 17.68 -25.79 16.76
CA ALA A 831 18.69 -24.78 16.47
C ALA A 831 20.12 -25.35 16.56
N GLU A 832 20.39 -26.23 17.53
CA GLU A 832 21.68 -26.93 17.62
C GLU A 832 21.93 -27.82 16.41
N LEU A 833 20.94 -28.60 15.97
CA LEU A 833 21.04 -29.42 14.77
C LEU A 833 21.30 -28.58 13.51
N LEU A 834 20.54 -27.50 13.33
CA LEU A 834 20.72 -26.59 12.19
C LEU A 834 22.14 -26.01 12.15
N ARG A 835 22.66 -25.56 13.29
CA ARG A 835 24.03 -25.06 13.43
C ARG A 835 25.09 -26.13 13.13
N LYS A 836 24.84 -27.41 13.45
CA LYS A 836 25.73 -28.54 13.11
C LYS A 836 25.71 -28.87 11.62
N CYS A 837 24.61 -28.60 10.93
CA CYS A 837 24.44 -28.88 9.50
C CYS A 837 24.86 -27.73 8.58
N PHE A 838 24.71 -26.46 9.02
CA PHE A 838 24.83 -25.29 8.14
C PHE A 838 25.69 -24.18 8.75
N ILE A 839 26.23 -23.35 7.86
CA ILE A 839 26.78 -22.03 8.18
C ILE A 839 25.76 -20.97 7.76
N PHE A 840 25.30 -20.16 8.71
CA PHE A 840 24.38 -19.06 8.42
C PHE A 840 25.17 -17.77 8.23
N LYS A 841 25.12 -17.19 7.02
CA LYS A 841 25.57 -15.82 6.72
C LYS A 841 24.36 -14.90 6.70
N ILE A 842 24.34 -13.89 7.57
CA ILE A 842 23.15 -13.06 7.78
C ILE A 842 23.50 -11.59 7.72
N VAL A 843 22.79 -10.84 6.87
CA VAL A 843 22.78 -9.37 6.87
C VAL A 843 21.44 -8.90 7.43
N PRO A 844 21.36 -8.56 8.73
CA PRO A 844 20.08 -8.31 9.39
C PRO A 844 19.37 -7.01 8.93
N MET A 845 20.11 -6.09 8.30
CA MET A 845 19.55 -4.86 7.73
C MET A 845 20.41 -4.38 6.55
N LEU A 846 19.86 -4.48 5.33
CA LEU A 846 20.53 -4.04 4.09
C LEU A 846 20.50 -2.52 3.89
N ASN A 847 19.56 -1.81 4.51
CA ASN A 847 19.43 -0.36 4.38
C ASN A 847 19.42 0.38 5.74
N PRO A 848 20.54 0.37 6.49
CA PRO A 848 20.66 1.14 7.74
C PRO A 848 20.31 2.61 7.59
N ASP A 849 20.86 3.29 6.58
CA ASP A 849 20.70 4.75 6.45
C ASP A 849 19.25 5.15 6.23
N GLY A 850 18.52 4.43 5.37
CA GLY A 850 17.11 4.71 5.16
C GLY A 850 16.30 4.51 6.45
N VAL A 851 16.62 3.49 7.26
CA VAL A 851 15.95 3.26 8.56
C VAL A 851 16.24 4.40 9.51
N ILE A 852 17.51 4.81 9.63
CA ILE A 852 17.95 5.89 10.51
C ILE A 852 17.23 7.21 10.21
N ASN A 853 17.03 7.52 8.92
CA ASN A 853 16.44 8.79 8.46
C ASN A 853 14.91 8.73 8.26
N GLY A 854 14.24 7.64 8.65
CA GLY A 854 12.78 7.55 8.59
C GLY A 854 12.21 7.42 7.17
N ASN A 855 12.99 6.87 6.23
CA ASN A 855 12.50 6.56 4.88
C ASN A 855 11.49 5.40 4.91
N LEU A 856 10.73 5.25 3.83
CA LEU A 856 9.86 4.12 3.55
C LEU A 856 10.55 3.08 2.65
N ARG A 857 11.19 3.51 1.56
CA ARG A 857 11.51 2.66 0.41
C ARG A 857 12.98 2.73 0.01
N CYS A 858 13.53 3.93 -0.07
CA CYS A 858 14.81 4.20 -0.73
C CYS A 858 15.99 4.32 0.25
N SER A 859 17.20 4.20 -0.29
CA SER A 859 18.44 4.60 0.39
C SER A 859 18.64 6.13 0.35
N LEU A 860 19.78 6.63 0.82
CA LEU A 860 20.14 8.05 0.69
C LEU A 860 20.41 8.49 -0.76
N SER A 861 20.62 7.56 -1.70
CA SER A 861 20.74 7.93 -3.12
C SER A 861 19.40 8.26 -3.76
N GLY A 862 18.28 8.01 -3.06
CA GLY A 862 16.92 8.10 -3.62
C GLY A 862 16.51 6.84 -4.38
N ASP A 863 17.38 5.82 -4.46
CA ASP A 863 17.12 4.58 -5.19
C ASP A 863 16.49 3.49 -4.32
N ASP A 864 15.59 2.72 -4.93
CA ASP A 864 15.10 1.45 -4.41
C ASP A 864 16.21 0.39 -4.52
N LEU A 865 16.86 0.07 -3.39
CA LEU A 865 17.98 -0.87 -3.36
C LEU A 865 17.61 -2.28 -3.87
N ASN A 866 16.35 -2.70 -3.76
CA ASN A 866 15.90 -3.97 -4.34
C ASN A 866 15.55 -3.87 -5.84
N ARG A 867 15.99 -2.80 -6.51
CA ARG A 867 16.08 -2.71 -7.98
C ARG A 867 17.51 -2.56 -8.48
N GLN A 868 18.50 -2.56 -7.58
CA GLN A 868 19.90 -2.30 -7.91
C GLN A 868 20.75 -3.57 -7.99
N TRP A 869 20.20 -4.78 -7.79
CA TRP A 869 21.01 -5.99 -7.73
C TRP A 869 21.62 -6.39 -9.08
N LEU A 870 21.00 -6.01 -10.20
CA LEU A 870 21.52 -6.35 -11.52
C LEU A 870 22.87 -5.67 -11.79
N ALA A 871 22.98 -4.37 -11.48
CA ALA A 871 24.19 -3.57 -11.68
C ALA A 871 24.39 -2.57 -10.53
N PRO A 872 24.74 -3.03 -9.31
CA PRO A 872 24.91 -2.14 -8.17
C PRO A 872 26.19 -1.30 -8.31
N SER A 873 26.15 -0.05 -7.86
CA SER A 873 27.33 0.82 -7.76
C SER A 873 27.99 0.64 -6.40
N SER A 874 29.31 0.52 -6.36
CA SER A 874 30.07 0.44 -5.10
C SER A 874 30.02 1.75 -4.30
N GLN A 875 29.74 2.87 -4.96
CA GLN A 875 29.63 4.19 -4.32
C GLN A 875 28.19 4.50 -3.88
N LEU A 876 27.20 4.28 -4.75
CA LEU A 876 25.80 4.63 -4.46
C LEU A 876 25.05 3.52 -3.72
N HIS A 877 25.39 2.26 -4.00
CA HIS A 877 24.69 1.07 -3.50
C HIS A 877 25.64 0.12 -2.74
N PRO A 878 26.48 0.59 -1.81
CA PRO A 878 27.57 -0.21 -1.22
C PRO A 878 27.07 -1.50 -0.57
N THR A 879 25.94 -1.47 0.14
CA THR A 879 25.40 -2.65 0.81
C THR A 879 25.00 -3.76 -0.16
N ILE A 880 24.38 -3.39 -1.30
CA ILE A 880 24.01 -4.33 -2.35
C ILE A 880 25.24 -4.79 -3.13
N TYR A 881 26.15 -3.88 -3.46
CA TYR A 881 27.38 -4.18 -4.19
C TYR A 881 28.24 -5.20 -3.46
N HIS A 882 28.41 -5.05 -2.14
CA HIS A 882 29.22 -5.94 -1.31
C HIS A 882 28.49 -7.24 -0.93
N ALA A 883 27.17 -7.21 -0.70
CA ALA A 883 26.40 -8.44 -0.51
C ALA A 883 26.45 -9.34 -1.76
N LYS A 884 26.27 -8.74 -2.94
CA LYS A 884 26.40 -9.44 -4.23
C LYS A 884 27.83 -9.97 -4.43
N GLY A 885 28.84 -9.16 -4.11
CA GLY A 885 30.25 -9.55 -4.21
C GLY A 885 30.60 -10.74 -3.32
N LEU A 886 30.12 -10.77 -2.08
CA LEU A 886 30.31 -11.92 -1.18
C LEU A 886 29.65 -13.19 -1.74
N LEU A 887 28.44 -13.08 -2.30
CA LEU A 887 27.77 -14.22 -2.94
C LEU A 887 28.52 -14.73 -4.17
N TYR A 888 29.11 -13.84 -4.97
CA TYR A 888 29.99 -14.24 -6.07
C TYR A 888 31.25 -14.93 -5.59
N TYR A 889 31.89 -14.40 -4.55
CA TYR A 889 33.07 -15.04 -3.95
C TYR A 889 32.72 -16.46 -3.45
N LEU A 890 31.63 -16.61 -2.69
CA LEU A 890 31.17 -17.93 -2.25
C LEU A 890 30.93 -18.88 -3.43
N ARG A 891 30.38 -18.38 -4.54
CA ARG A 891 30.22 -19.17 -5.76
C ARG A 891 31.55 -19.54 -6.39
N SER A 892 32.50 -18.62 -6.52
CA SER A 892 33.79 -18.86 -7.21
C SER A 892 34.63 -19.92 -6.51
N ILE A 893 34.52 -20.03 -5.19
CA ILE A 893 35.18 -21.09 -4.41
C ILE A 893 34.36 -22.39 -4.30
N GLY A 894 33.25 -22.53 -5.05
CA GLY A 894 32.40 -23.73 -5.03
C GLY A 894 31.53 -23.89 -3.77
N ARG A 895 31.27 -22.79 -3.04
CA ARG A 895 30.55 -22.75 -1.77
C ARG A 895 29.26 -21.91 -1.85
N ALA A 896 28.63 -21.85 -3.02
CA ALA A 896 27.38 -21.13 -3.22
C ALA A 896 26.31 -21.56 -2.18
N PRO A 897 25.53 -20.63 -1.62
CA PRO A 897 24.51 -20.98 -0.61
C PRO A 897 23.45 -21.95 -1.15
N LEU A 898 23.01 -22.87 -0.30
CA LEU A 898 21.89 -23.76 -0.62
C LEU A 898 20.55 -23.02 -0.63
N VAL A 899 20.41 -22.01 0.21
CA VAL A 899 19.21 -21.18 0.34
C VAL A 899 19.64 -19.72 0.44
N PHE A 900 18.98 -18.87 -0.34
CA PHE A 900 18.99 -17.43 -0.18
C PHE A 900 17.57 -16.97 0.15
N CYS A 901 17.41 -16.13 1.17
CA CYS A 901 16.10 -15.57 1.50
C CYS A 901 16.23 -14.12 1.96
N ASP A 902 15.50 -13.23 1.29
CA ASP A 902 15.44 -11.81 1.60
C ASP A 902 14.09 -11.47 2.28
N TYR A 903 14.11 -10.94 3.50
CA TYR A 903 12.91 -10.72 4.31
C TYR A 903 12.33 -9.31 4.12
N HIS A 904 11.04 -9.23 3.80
CA HIS A 904 10.28 -8.03 3.42
C HIS A 904 8.93 -7.91 4.16
N GLY A 905 8.31 -6.75 4.01
CA GLY A 905 6.97 -6.45 4.50
C GLY A 905 5.97 -6.14 3.39
N HIS A 906 4.85 -6.85 3.34
CA HIS A 906 3.81 -6.67 2.32
C HIS A 906 2.65 -5.79 2.80
N SER A 907 2.45 -4.66 2.13
CA SER A 907 1.46 -3.63 2.49
C SER A 907 0.02 -3.86 2.01
N GLN A 908 -0.29 -5.04 1.47
CA GLN A 908 -1.57 -5.33 0.79
C GLN A 908 -2.11 -6.75 1.08
N LYS A 909 -1.23 -7.75 1.22
CA LYS A 909 -1.64 -9.12 1.54
C LYS A 909 -1.52 -9.38 3.05
N LYS A 910 -2.39 -10.27 3.52
CA LYS A 910 -2.35 -10.83 4.88
C LYS A 910 -1.40 -12.05 4.91
N ASN A 911 -1.05 -12.52 6.11
CA ASN A 911 -0.19 -13.71 6.34
C ASN A 911 1.28 -13.53 5.92
N VAL A 912 2.03 -14.63 5.92
CA VAL A 912 3.41 -14.76 5.45
C VAL A 912 3.46 -15.68 4.23
N PHE A 913 4.24 -15.35 3.21
CA PHE A 913 4.39 -16.17 2.00
C PHE A 913 5.75 -15.92 1.34
N LEU A 914 6.13 -16.75 0.36
CA LEU A 914 7.37 -16.62 -0.40
C LEU A 914 7.11 -16.27 -1.86
N TYR A 915 7.94 -15.39 -2.40
CA TYR A 915 8.13 -15.30 -3.84
C TYR A 915 9.44 -15.98 -4.24
N GLY A 916 9.41 -16.88 -5.21
CA GLY A 916 10.58 -17.57 -5.75
C GLY A 916 10.76 -17.33 -7.25
N CYS A 917 11.51 -18.22 -7.91
CA CYS A 917 11.77 -18.14 -9.35
C CYS A 917 11.59 -19.52 -10.00
N SER A 918 10.83 -19.59 -11.09
CA SER A 918 10.71 -20.76 -11.96
C SER A 918 10.61 -20.34 -13.42
N ILE A 919 11.43 -20.96 -14.27
CA ILE A 919 11.37 -20.81 -15.72
C ILE A 919 10.06 -21.37 -16.24
N LYS A 920 9.70 -22.59 -15.84
CA LYS A 920 8.52 -23.28 -16.38
C LYS A 920 7.23 -22.55 -16.05
N GLU A 921 7.06 -22.13 -14.79
CA GLU A 921 5.86 -21.41 -14.37
C GLU A 921 5.72 -20.07 -15.08
N THR A 922 6.84 -19.34 -15.25
CA THR A 922 6.85 -18.05 -15.94
C THR A 922 6.46 -18.20 -17.41
N LEU A 923 7.06 -19.14 -18.14
CA LEU A 923 6.76 -19.36 -19.56
C LEU A 923 5.34 -19.88 -19.79
N TRP A 924 4.86 -20.76 -18.90
CA TRP A 924 3.50 -21.28 -18.95
C TRP A 924 2.46 -20.16 -18.77
N GLN A 925 2.63 -19.33 -17.74
CA GLN A 925 1.70 -18.23 -17.46
C GLN A 925 1.73 -17.17 -18.57
N ALA A 926 2.90 -16.91 -19.16
CA ALA A 926 3.04 -15.97 -20.26
C ALA A 926 2.51 -16.49 -21.62
N GLY A 927 1.97 -17.71 -21.68
CA GLY A 927 1.43 -18.30 -22.92
C GLY A 927 2.47 -18.53 -24.00
N CYS A 928 3.75 -18.72 -23.63
CA CYS A 928 4.84 -18.85 -24.58
C CYS A 928 4.79 -20.22 -25.31
N MET A 929 5.00 -20.25 -26.63
CA MET A 929 4.96 -21.48 -27.45
C MET A 929 6.20 -22.38 -27.30
N VAL A 930 7.11 -22.06 -26.37
CA VAL A 930 8.31 -22.87 -26.10
C VAL A 930 7.88 -24.19 -25.47
N ASP A 931 8.32 -25.31 -26.03
CA ASP A 931 8.09 -26.62 -25.44
C ASP A 931 8.83 -26.73 -24.09
N THR A 932 8.07 -26.60 -23.00
CA THR A 932 8.58 -26.69 -21.63
C THR A 932 9.14 -28.08 -21.29
N ALA A 933 8.89 -29.11 -22.11
CA ALA A 933 9.52 -30.42 -21.97
C ALA A 933 11.04 -30.37 -22.24
N VAL A 934 11.50 -29.41 -23.05
CA VAL A 934 12.94 -29.21 -23.37
C VAL A 934 13.67 -28.47 -22.24
N VAL A 935 12.95 -27.78 -21.36
CA VAL A 935 13.54 -27.09 -20.20
C VAL A 935 13.61 -28.08 -19.04
N THR A 936 14.82 -28.47 -18.62
CA THR A 936 15.04 -29.19 -17.37
C THR A 936 15.12 -28.18 -16.22
N GLU A 937 14.26 -28.33 -15.21
CA GLU A 937 14.22 -27.45 -14.04
C GLU A 937 14.03 -28.30 -12.78
N ASP A 938 14.86 -28.07 -11.77
CA ASP A 938 14.70 -28.67 -10.45
C ASP A 938 13.48 -28.05 -9.74
N VAL A 939 12.53 -28.89 -9.33
CA VAL A 939 11.33 -28.49 -8.58
C VAL A 939 11.60 -28.13 -7.11
N GLY A 940 12.87 -28.20 -6.68
CA GLY A 940 13.34 -27.90 -5.35
C GLY A 940 12.95 -26.51 -4.82
N TYR A 941 12.66 -25.55 -5.71
CA TYR A 941 12.18 -24.21 -5.34
C TYR A 941 10.81 -24.23 -4.63
N ARG A 942 9.99 -25.29 -4.75
CA ARG A 942 8.73 -25.42 -3.99
C ARG A 942 8.88 -26.10 -2.64
N THR A 943 10.03 -26.70 -2.35
CA THR A 943 10.21 -27.56 -1.16
C THR A 943 10.04 -26.79 0.13
N LEU A 944 10.75 -25.67 0.30
CA LEU A 944 10.67 -24.85 1.51
C LEU A 944 9.27 -24.25 1.73
N PRO A 945 8.62 -23.60 0.72
CA PRO A 945 7.23 -23.17 0.84
C PRO A 945 6.26 -24.28 1.29
N LYS A 946 6.36 -25.49 0.72
CA LYS A 946 5.51 -26.64 1.08
C LYS A 946 5.73 -27.12 2.51
N ILE A 947 6.96 -27.04 3.02
CA ILE A 947 7.27 -27.39 4.41
C ILE A 947 6.71 -26.32 5.33
N LEU A 948 6.95 -25.03 5.03
CA LEU A 948 6.46 -23.90 5.82
C LEU A 948 4.93 -23.90 5.95
N ASP A 949 4.20 -24.22 4.89
CA ASP A 949 2.73 -24.32 4.91
C ASP A 949 2.22 -25.38 5.90
N LYS A 950 3.01 -26.42 6.18
CA LYS A 950 2.68 -27.47 7.14
C LYS A 950 3.09 -27.13 8.57
N VAL A 951 4.21 -26.44 8.75
CA VAL A 951 4.83 -26.24 10.08
C VAL A 951 4.61 -24.86 10.67
N ALA A 952 4.39 -23.84 9.85
CA ALA A 952 4.29 -22.45 10.27
C ALA A 952 2.83 -21.96 10.16
N PRO A 953 2.11 -21.74 11.28
CA PRO A 953 0.68 -21.40 11.25
C PRO A 953 0.33 -20.08 10.54
N ALA A 954 1.31 -19.17 10.41
CA ALA A 954 1.15 -17.88 9.73
C ALA A 954 1.46 -17.94 8.23
N PHE A 955 1.99 -19.06 7.72
CA PHE A 955 2.41 -19.21 6.33
C PHE A 955 1.24 -19.66 5.44
N VAL A 956 1.18 -19.16 4.19
CA VAL A 956 0.15 -19.57 3.23
C VAL A 956 0.77 -19.84 1.85
N MET A 957 0.77 -21.10 1.44
CA MET A 957 1.28 -21.53 0.14
C MET A 957 0.54 -20.88 -1.04
N ASN A 958 -0.78 -20.72 -0.94
CA ASN A 958 -1.61 -20.16 -2.02
C ASN A 958 -1.28 -18.68 -2.35
N SER A 959 -0.59 -17.97 -1.46
CA SER A 959 -0.13 -16.60 -1.70
C SER A 959 1.27 -16.54 -2.30
N CYS A 960 1.97 -17.67 -2.40
CA CYS A 960 3.29 -17.75 -3.01
C CYS A 960 3.20 -17.60 -4.54
N SER A 961 4.22 -17.00 -5.13
CA SER A 961 4.38 -16.89 -6.59
C SER A 961 5.82 -17.21 -6.97
N PHE A 962 6.01 -17.95 -8.05
CA PHE A 962 7.32 -18.31 -8.57
C PHE A 962 7.59 -17.68 -9.94
N LEU A 963 6.74 -16.72 -10.33
CA LEU A 963 6.85 -16.01 -11.60
C LEU A 963 7.99 -14.99 -11.56
N VAL A 964 8.65 -14.84 -12.72
CA VAL A 964 9.68 -13.84 -12.96
C VAL A 964 9.12 -12.76 -13.89
N GLU A 965 8.80 -11.62 -13.30
CA GLU A 965 8.37 -10.40 -14.00
C GLU A 965 9.58 -9.59 -14.48
N LYS A 966 9.47 -8.94 -15.64
CA LYS A 966 10.51 -8.07 -16.21
C LYS A 966 10.82 -6.91 -15.26
N SER A 967 9.78 -6.30 -14.67
CA SER A 967 9.91 -5.22 -13.68
C SER A 967 10.64 -5.64 -12.39
N ARG A 968 10.78 -6.95 -12.14
CA ARG A 968 11.45 -7.54 -10.96
C ARG A 968 12.78 -8.20 -11.27
N ALA A 969 13.26 -8.12 -12.52
CA ALA A 969 14.49 -8.78 -12.95
C ALA A 969 15.73 -8.35 -12.14
N SER A 970 15.73 -7.14 -11.60
CA SER A 970 16.82 -6.57 -10.79
C SER A 970 16.64 -6.71 -9.28
N THR A 971 15.71 -7.55 -8.83
CA THR A 971 15.51 -7.89 -7.41
C THR A 971 16.53 -8.92 -6.92
N ALA A 972 16.79 -8.92 -5.61
CA ALA A 972 17.73 -9.85 -4.97
C ALA A 972 17.45 -11.31 -5.35
N ARG A 973 16.19 -11.77 -5.19
CA ARG A 973 15.83 -13.17 -5.44
C ARG A 973 16.17 -13.61 -6.86
N VAL A 974 15.88 -12.77 -7.85
CA VAL A 974 16.03 -13.09 -9.27
C VAL A 974 17.51 -13.08 -9.66
N VAL A 975 18.25 -12.06 -9.21
CA VAL A 975 19.70 -11.96 -9.48
C VAL A 975 20.45 -13.11 -8.83
N VAL A 976 20.19 -13.42 -7.54
CA VAL A 976 20.87 -14.52 -6.85
C VAL A 976 20.53 -15.87 -7.47
N TRP A 977 19.29 -16.08 -7.90
CA TRP A 977 18.91 -17.29 -8.63
C TRP A 977 19.64 -17.41 -9.98
N LYS A 978 19.64 -16.34 -10.78
CA LYS A 978 20.15 -16.34 -12.15
C LYS A 978 21.68 -16.29 -12.23
N GLU A 979 22.30 -15.45 -11.42
CA GLU A 979 23.73 -15.12 -11.49
C GLU A 979 24.56 -15.84 -10.43
N MET A 980 23.95 -16.50 -9.43
CA MET A 980 24.68 -17.31 -8.45
C MET A 980 24.30 -18.79 -8.51
N GLY A 981 23.24 -19.15 -9.24
CA GLY A 981 22.77 -20.53 -9.39
C GLY A 981 22.08 -21.07 -8.14
N VAL A 982 21.64 -20.20 -7.22
CA VAL A 982 20.95 -20.61 -6.00
C VAL A 982 19.50 -20.93 -6.32
N LEU A 983 19.19 -22.23 -6.46
CA LEU A 983 17.86 -22.71 -6.83
C LEU A 983 16.77 -22.29 -5.84
N ARG A 984 17.09 -22.25 -4.55
CA ARG A 984 16.16 -21.90 -3.46
C ARG A 984 16.39 -20.45 -3.04
N SER A 985 16.17 -19.55 -3.98
CA SER A 985 16.27 -18.10 -3.79
C SER A 985 14.88 -17.49 -3.64
N TYR A 986 14.63 -16.84 -2.51
CA TYR A 986 13.31 -16.37 -2.14
C TYR A 986 13.30 -14.90 -1.67
N THR A 987 12.15 -14.26 -1.87
CA THR A 987 11.71 -13.11 -1.07
C THR A 987 10.65 -13.60 -0.10
N MET A 988 10.83 -13.41 1.20
CA MET A 988 9.80 -13.66 2.21
C MET A 988 9.02 -12.39 2.49
N GLU A 989 7.71 -12.46 2.30
CA GLU A 989 6.80 -11.33 2.49
C GLU A 989 5.97 -11.54 3.76
N SER A 990 6.05 -10.59 4.69
CA SER A 990 5.30 -10.62 5.95
C SER A 990 4.28 -9.48 6.02
N THR A 991 3.07 -9.74 6.50
CA THR A 991 2.02 -8.71 6.57
C THR A 991 2.28 -7.65 7.66
N TYR A 992 1.80 -6.41 7.43
CA TYR A 992 1.69 -5.38 8.47
C TYR A 992 0.38 -5.43 9.27
N CYS A 993 -0.61 -6.18 8.76
CA CYS A 993 -1.96 -6.23 9.33
C CYS A 993 -2.10 -7.41 10.28
N SER A 994 -2.56 -8.55 9.76
CA SER A 994 -2.90 -9.73 10.55
C SER A 994 -2.80 -11.00 9.73
N CYS A 995 -2.76 -12.15 10.41
CA CYS A 995 -3.00 -13.44 9.78
C CYS A 995 -4.51 -13.64 9.58
N SER A 996 -4.91 -14.22 8.45
CA SER A 996 -6.28 -14.62 8.13
C SER A 996 -6.49 -16.13 8.17
N HIS A 997 -5.44 -16.89 8.48
CA HIS A 997 -5.43 -18.35 8.53
C HIS A 997 -4.74 -18.87 9.80
N GLY A 998 -4.92 -20.16 10.08
CA GLY A 998 -4.25 -20.88 11.16
C GLY A 998 -4.68 -20.46 12.56
N LEU A 999 -3.85 -20.80 13.55
CA LEU A 999 -4.04 -20.49 14.98
C LEU A 999 -4.12 -18.98 15.27
N TYR A 1000 -3.59 -18.16 14.37
CA TYR A 1000 -3.59 -16.70 14.47
C TYR A 1000 -4.81 -16.05 13.79
N ARG A 1001 -5.72 -16.84 13.21
CA ARG A 1001 -7.03 -16.36 12.75
C ARG A 1001 -7.90 -16.12 13.97
N VAL A 1002 -7.91 -14.90 14.48
CA VAL A 1002 -8.88 -14.49 15.50
C VAL A 1002 -10.25 -14.38 14.82
N SER A 1003 -10.97 -15.51 14.74
CA SER A 1003 -12.39 -15.52 14.42
C SER A 1003 -13.18 -14.91 15.58
N LYS A 1004 -14.27 -14.22 15.26
CA LYS A 1004 -15.24 -13.70 16.22
C LYS A 1004 -15.46 -14.73 17.33
N SER A 1005 -15.31 -14.34 18.60
CA SER A 1005 -16.09 -15.03 19.62
C SER A 1005 -17.53 -14.83 19.18
N LEU A 1006 -18.22 -15.91 18.84
CA LEU A 1006 -19.68 -15.90 18.72
C LEU A 1006 -20.18 -15.30 20.04
N ARG A 1007 -20.73 -14.08 19.95
CA ARG A 1007 -21.53 -13.51 21.02
C ARG A 1007 -22.89 -14.15 20.99
#